data_AF-A0AAF5DIJ8-F1
#
_entry.id   AF-A0AAF5DIJ8-F1
#
_cell.length_a   1.000
_cell.length_b   1.000
_cell.length_c   1.000
_cell.angle_alpha   90.00
_cell.angle_beta   90.00
_cell.angle_gamma   90.00
#
_symmetry.space_group_name_H-M   'P 1'
#
loop_
_entity.id
_entity.type
_entity.pdbx_description
1 polymer ?
#
loop_
_entity_poly.entity_id
_entity_poly.type
_entity_poly.pdbx_seq_one_letter_code
_entity_poly.pdbx_strand_id
1 'polypeptide(L)'
;MNDNNVKNEEKYSFKSKTEFLKKTLSEDYPGLDYLGVHNVLHAKAFWYKVLWISALIVCFIFGIYTVFIVIKEYHGKPSATKITVHSVQELLLPQITICPTNPMTLNINKMVEGLFIKNNITNWNMTHVQNFANFMLLGSGFHKVDLGFLETINITQMTNLYDIFRQNSTVLDYFSEFFNTYGLQCSQLFKSCSLGSEKLDCCKIMIPTYTIRRGRCFRTVELKQKTFDELGKLKLEIRKPKSMLKNEKNVDIIAFIGEHKESLAPFPRYYINEGKWVRMRIFAKYINLIERDGICTDQVNSISKASCYLRDWMKTKVEDPLNCTFPFVSLSKEVKLDGCRPEKLAKVYRNIDDANYITHNCILSCDRWEYTVVSETPRSLINFDDGKKIDFDYRLDVSYNDLQYEVIEEVLTISFATLISLIGGQFSLFLGSSLLNFIQAIIMVIILTKRLFKVSQRKDYYKYISNMGMLSTVGVDQQTLMDISSNMQRLKMYPYFDTAHYLLAIISVREDLGTNGTFFSRKHPLSCWLSSMVVCFAGSFLANFLLGEPVIAPFKRHDDILLATFVWYLVFYSPFDIVYKLAKVTPIKIFLSILKETQRAYKVSHGVTYAAKLYPNAYLVHVAVGTAKGAGAGIIKVFEQLVRGVWMPQQNEILRPSFQTKACVAAAIIFTLNKHSIYITASYDLIYLAIVAFFVYFKLSSIFLSVHDAFAPFENLFCAVFMGGIWDALTRALAASRERKAANGKVENNSIPQENKKEQ
;
A
#
# COMPACT_ATOMS: atom_id res chain seq x y z
N MET A 1 -7.38 -9.21 71.65
CA MET A 1 -6.84 -9.81 70.40
C MET A 1 -5.84 -8.85 69.74
N ASN A 2 -4.75 -8.48 70.42
CA ASN A 2 -3.93 -7.32 70.01
C ASN A 2 -2.46 -7.62 69.64
N ASP A 3 -2.05 -8.90 69.48
CA ASP A 3 -0.63 -9.23 69.22
C ASP A 3 -0.31 -9.66 67.77
N ASN A 4 -1.33 -9.93 66.93
CA ASN A 4 -1.06 -10.47 65.60
C ASN A 4 -0.75 -9.42 64.53
N ASN A 5 -1.12 -8.14 64.73
CA ASN A 5 -0.82 -7.10 63.75
C ASN A 5 0.64 -6.63 63.82
N VAL A 6 1.29 -6.69 64.99
CA VAL A 6 2.70 -6.28 65.11
C VAL A 6 3.63 -7.25 64.38
N LYS A 7 3.35 -8.57 64.42
CA LYS A 7 4.19 -9.58 63.74
C LYS A 7 4.19 -9.47 62.21
N ASN A 8 3.15 -8.93 61.60
CA ASN A 8 3.13 -8.74 60.14
C ASN A 8 3.85 -7.46 59.71
N GLU A 9 3.97 -6.45 60.58
CA GLU A 9 4.72 -5.23 60.23
C GLU A 9 6.24 -5.45 60.27
N GLU A 10 6.75 -6.34 61.13
CA GLU A 10 8.18 -6.66 61.17
C GLU A 10 8.68 -7.40 59.92
N LYS A 11 7.80 -8.05 59.15
CA LYS A 11 8.21 -8.85 57.98
C LYS A 11 8.83 -8.02 56.85
N TYR A 12 8.73 -6.68 56.92
CA TYR A 12 9.33 -5.76 55.95
C TYR A 12 10.29 -4.75 56.59
N SER A 13 10.86 -5.06 57.75
CA SER A 13 11.98 -4.29 58.31
C SER A 13 13.29 -4.73 57.63
N PHE A 14 13.64 -4.08 56.51
CA PHE A 14 14.94 -4.28 55.88
C PHE A 14 15.99 -3.42 56.57
N LYS A 15 17.06 -4.05 57.07
CA LYS A 15 18.16 -3.33 57.74
C LYS A 15 18.96 -2.45 56.78
N SER A 16 18.95 -2.73 55.48
CA SER A 16 19.59 -1.89 54.47
C SER A 16 18.91 -1.97 53.10
N LYS A 17 19.13 -0.93 52.26
CA LYS A 17 18.71 -0.93 50.85
C LYS A 17 19.27 -2.13 50.08
N THR A 18 20.48 -2.56 50.41
CA THR A 18 21.20 -3.65 49.74
C THR A 18 20.55 -5.01 50.02
N GLU A 19 20.09 -5.23 51.26
CA GLU A 19 19.40 -6.46 51.66
C GLU A 19 18.02 -6.56 51.01
N PHE A 20 17.28 -5.44 50.97
CA PHE A 20 16.01 -5.33 50.25
C PHE A 20 16.15 -5.72 48.78
N LEU A 21 17.15 -5.15 48.11
CA LEU A 21 17.37 -5.38 46.68
C LEU A 21 17.71 -6.85 46.42
N LYS A 22 18.66 -7.41 47.18
CA LYS A 22 19.12 -8.79 47.01
C LYS A 22 17.99 -9.80 47.22
N LYS A 23 17.20 -9.62 48.28
CA LYS A 23 16.10 -10.53 48.62
C LYS A 23 14.94 -10.44 47.63
N THR A 24 14.61 -9.22 47.18
CA THR A 24 13.60 -9.00 46.13
C THR A 24 14.02 -9.67 44.81
N LEU A 25 15.29 -9.53 44.41
CA LEU A 25 15.80 -10.14 43.18
C LEU A 25 15.88 -11.67 43.25
N SER A 26 16.22 -12.25 44.41
CA SER A 26 16.37 -13.70 44.54
C SER A 26 15.07 -14.45 44.85
N GLU A 27 14.17 -13.89 45.67
CA GLU A 27 12.97 -14.58 46.16
C GLU A 27 11.71 -14.23 45.35
N ASP A 28 11.53 -12.96 44.94
CA ASP A 28 10.28 -12.53 44.29
C ASP A 28 10.27 -12.83 42.77
N TYR A 29 11.44 -12.98 42.12
CA TYR A 29 11.54 -13.14 40.66
C TYR A 29 12.55 -14.21 40.22
N PRO A 30 12.29 -15.51 40.50
CA PRO A 30 13.14 -16.58 39.99
C PRO A 30 13.15 -16.67 38.45
N GLY A 31 12.10 -16.17 37.79
CA GLY A 31 11.96 -16.29 36.33
C GLY A 31 12.88 -15.39 35.50
N LEU A 32 13.66 -14.49 36.13
CA LEU A 32 14.66 -13.70 35.42
C LEU A 32 15.91 -14.55 35.14
N ASP A 33 15.74 -15.61 34.37
CA ASP A 33 16.79 -16.55 33.96
C ASP A 33 17.65 -15.93 32.84
N TYR A 34 18.19 -14.74 33.07
CA TYR A 34 19.36 -14.31 32.29
C TYR A 34 20.48 -15.30 32.60
N LEU A 35 20.97 -15.97 31.55
CA LEU A 35 21.93 -17.06 31.66
C LEU A 35 23.13 -16.64 32.52
N GLY A 36 23.23 -17.17 33.74
CA GLY A 36 24.33 -16.88 34.67
C GLY A 36 24.03 -15.86 35.78
N VAL A 37 22.97 -15.06 35.72
CA VAL A 37 22.63 -14.11 36.80
C VAL A 37 22.26 -14.85 38.09
N HIS A 38 21.49 -15.93 37.97
CA HIS A 38 21.21 -16.84 39.08
C HIS A 38 22.50 -17.39 39.71
N ASN A 39 23.47 -17.80 38.87
CA ASN A 39 24.76 -18.33 39.32
C ASN A 39 25.59 -17.27 40.07
N VAL A 40 25.57 -16.00 39.62
CA VAL A 40 26.25 -14.89 40.33
C VAL A 40 25.62 -14.64 41.70
N LEU A 41 24.28 -14.66 41.79
CA LEU A 41 23.55 -14.37 43.03
C LEU A 41 23.75 -15.47 44.09
N HIS A 42 23.77 -16.73 43.69
CA HIS A 42 23.86 -17.89 44.59
C HIS A 42 25.29 -18.39 44.86
N ALA A 43 26.29 -17.97 44.08
CA ALA A 43 27.67 -18.34 44.31
C ALA A 43 28.15 -17.96 45.73
N LYS A 44 28.73 -18.92 46.46
CA LYS A 44 29.38 -18.66 47.76
C LYS A 44 30.85 -18.27 47.60
N ALA A 45 31.56 -18.94 46.69
CA ALA A 45 32.98 -18.71 46.45
C ALA A 45 33.21 -17.43 45.61
N PHE A 46 34.17 -16.60 46.04
CA PHE A 46 34.49 -15.34 45.38
C PHE A 46 34.98 -15.54 43.94
N TRP A 47 35.89 -16.50 43.72
CA TRP A 47 36.42 -16.80 42.38
C TRP A 47 35.32 -17.21 41.38
N TYR A 48 34.33 -17.97 41.83
CA TYR A 48 33.21 -18.43 41.00
C TYR A 48 32.27 -17.28 40.61
N LYS A 49 32.05 -16.29 41.50
CA LYS A 49 31.32 -15.05 41.14
C LYS A 49 32.04 -14.27 40.05
N VAL A 50 33.36 -14.10 40.20
CA VAL A 50 34.17 -13.36 39.22
C VAL A 50 34.11 -14.03 37.86
N LEU A 51 34.17 -15.36 37.80
CA LEU A 51 34.04 -16.13 36.55
C LEU A 51 32.69 -15.88 35.86
N TRP A 52 31.56 -16.02 36.56
CA TRP A 52 30.24 -15.81 35.96
C TRP A 52 29.97 -14.35 35.58
N ILE A 53 30.44 -13.40 36.38
CA ILE A 53 30.36 -11.97 36.03
C ILE A 53 31.17 -11.70 34.76
N SER A 54 32.38 -12.25 34.65
CA SER A 54 33.21 -12.13 33.45
C SER A 54 32.51 -12.74 32.23
N ALA A 55 31.95 -13.95 32.35
CA ALA A 55 31.20 -14.60 31.28
C ALA A 55 29.98 -13.76 30.84
N LEU A 56 29.19 -13.23 31.78
CA LEU A 56 28.05 -12.37 31.50
C LEU A 56 28.46 -11.09 30.76
N ILE A 57 29.53 -10.42 31.21
CA ILE A 57 30.04 -9.21 30.58
C ILE A 57 30.51 -9.52 29.15
N VAL A 58 31.25 -10.62 28.97
CA VAL A 58 31.71 -11.06 27.64
C VAL A 58 30.52 -11.34 26.72
N CYS A 59 29.54 -12.13 27.15
CA CYS A 59 28.33 -12.42 26.38
C CYS A 59 27.52 -11.15 26.05
N PHE A 60 27.41 -10.21 26.99
CA PHE A 60 26.72 -8.94 26.77
C PHE A 60 27.43 -8.05 25.74
N ILE A 61 28.76 -7.94 25.82
CA ILE A 61 29.57 -7.20 24.84
C ILE A 61 29.43 -7.82 23.45
N PHE A 62 29.58 -9.15 23.33
CA PHE A 62 29.39 -9.84 22.05
C PHE A 62 27.96 -9.70 21.51
N GLY A 63 26.95 -9.83 22.37
CA GLY A 63 25.54 -9.67 21.97
C GLY A 63 25.21 -8.26 21.47
N ILE A 64 25.72 -7.21 22.13
CA ILE A 64 25.57 -5.84 21.64
C ILE A 64 26.30 -5.67 20.30
N TYR A 65 27.50 -6.21 20.18
CA TYR A 65 28.29 -6.12 18.95
C TYR A 65 27.60 -6.78 17.76
N THR A 66 27.02 -7.98 17.92
CA THR A 66 26.29 -8.65 16.83
C THR A 66 24.98 -7.95 16.49
N VAL A 67 24.24 -7.43 17.48
CA VAL A 67 23.06 -6.60 17.23
C VAL A 67 23.43 -5.35 16.44
N PHE A 68 24.54 -4.69 16.78
CA PHE A 68 25.05 -3.55 16.02
C PHE A 68 25.38 -3.91 14.57
N ILE A 69 26.00 -5.07 14.32
CA ILE A 69 26.26 -5.58 12.96
C ILE A 69 24.94 -5.75 12.20
N VAL A 70 23.94 -6.41 12.80
CA VAL A 70 22.63 -6.64 12.16
C VAL A 70 21.94 -5.31 11.84
N ILE A 71 21.99 -4.33 12.75
CA ILE A 71 21.42 -3.00 12.53
C ILE A 71 22.16 -2.27 11.41
N LYS A 72 23.50 -2.34 11.38
CA LYS A 72 24.32 -1.78 10.31
C LYS A 72 24.00 -2.41 8.96
N GLU A 73 23.84 -3.73 8.92
CA GLU A 73 23.45 -4.47 7.71
C GLU A 73 22.06 -4.04 7.23
N TYR A 74 21.08 -3.95 8.13
CA TYR A 74 19.75 -3.43 7.81
C TYR A 74 19.78 -2.01 7.23
N HIS A 75 20.55 -1.10 7.84
CA HIS A 75 20.73 0.26 7.33
C HIS A 75 21.51 0.31 6.00
N GLY A 76 22.34 -0.68 5.72
CA GLY A 76 23.01 -0.85 4.42
C GLY A 76 22.05 -1.16 3.26
N LYS A 77 20.78 -1.48 3.56
CA LYS A 77 19.73 -1.83 2.58
C LYS A 77 20.18 -2.88 1.54
N PRO A 78 20.70 -4.05 1.98
CA PRO A 78 21.09 -5.12 1.08
C PRO A 78 19.88 -5.63 0.31
N SER A 79 20.06 -5.76 -1.01
CA SER A 79 19.01 -6.18 -1.93
C SER A 79 19.37 -7.49 -2.61
N ALA A 80 18.33 -8.20 -3.05
CA ALA A 80 18.45 -9.38 -3.89
C ALA A 80 17.57 -9.21 -5.13
N THR A 81 18.02 -9.77 -6.24
CA THR A 81 17.24 -9.81 -7.47
C THR A 81 16.28 -10.99 -7.41
N LYS A 82 14.99 -10.71 -7.48
CA LYS A 82 13.93 -11.70 -7.59
C LYS A 82 13.48 -11.76 -9.04
N ILE A 83 13.55 -12.96 -9.62
CA ILE A 83 13.15 -13.24 -10.99
C ILE A 83 11.92 -14.14 -10.95
N THR A 84 10.81 -13.68 -11.49
CA THR A 84 9.58 -14.47 -11.63
C THR A 84 9.12 -14.48 -13.08
N VAL A 85 8.44 -15.55 -13.49
CA VAL A 85 7.83 -15.66 -14.82
C VAL A 85 6.32 -15.60 -14.65
N HIS A 86 5.69 -14.62 -15.29
CA HIS A 86 4.25 -14.39 -15.21
C HIS A 86 3.59 -14.82 -16.51
N SER A 87 2.72 -15.84 -16.45
CA SER A 87 1.89 -16.27 -17.58
C SER A 87 0.54 -15.54 -17.57
N VAL A 88 0.15 -14.97 -18.70
CA VAL A 88 -1.05 -14.14 -18.86
C VAL A 88 -1.93 -14.64 -20.01
N GLN A 89 -3.21 -14.25 -20.02
CA GLN A 89 -4.16 -14.63 -21.08
C GLN A 89 -4.01 -13.78 -22.36
N GLU A 90 -3.58 -12.53 -22.21
CA GLU A 90 -3.24 -11.64 -23.32
C GLU A 90 -2.00 -10.81 -22.95
N LEU A 91 -1.13 -10.56 -23.93
CA LEU A 91 0.11 -9.82 -23.73
C LEU A 91 0.23 -8.69 -24.75
N LEU A 92 0.56 -7.49 -24.28
CA LEU A 92 0.77 -6.31 -25.12
C LEU A 92 2.00 -6.52 -26.00
N LEU A 93 1.84 -6.43 -27.32
CA LEU A 93 2.95 -6.41 -28.26
C LEU A 93 3.75 -5.10 -28.09
N PRO A 94 5.08 -5.14 -28.22
CA PRO A 94 5.90 -3.95 -28.20
C PRO A 94 5.52 -3.02 -29.35
N GLN A 95 5.89 -1.75 -29.23
CA GLN A 95 5.73 -0.81 -30.33
C GLN A 95 6.68 -1.20 -31.46
N ILE A 96 6.11 -1.52 -32.62
CA ILE A 96 6.85 -1.85 -33.82
C ILE A 96 6.82 -0.63 -34.73
N THR A 97 7.98 -0.05 -35.00
CA THR A 97 8.11 1.09 -35.90
C THR A 97 8.83 0.67 -37.17
N ILE A 98 8.17 0.85 -38.30
CA ILE A 98 8.65 0.51 -39.63
C ILE A 98 9.09 1.78 -40.34
N CYS A 99 10.35 1.79 -40.78
CA CYS A 99 10.96 2.91 -41.49
C CYS A 99 11.62 2.43 -42.79
N PRO A 100 11.55 3.22 -43.87
CA PRO A 100 12.48 3.06 -44.99
C PRO A 100 13.94 3.27 -44.55
N THR A 101 14.88 2.67 -45.26
CA THR A 101 16.32 2.89 -45.02
C THR A 101 16.80 4.32 -45.35
N ASN A 102 16.10 5.02 -46.25
CA ASN A 102 16.39 6.37 -46.73
C ASN A 102 15.11 7.25 -46.63
N PRO A 103 15.17 8.48 -46.09
CA PRO A 103 14.02 9.40 -46.06
C PRO A 103 13.54 9.92 -47.43
N MET A 104 14.25 9.64 -48.52
CA MET A 104 13.95 10.12 -49.88
C MET A 104 12.73 9.43 -50.53
N THR A 105 11.60 9.41 -49.84
CA THR A 105 10.34 8.78 -50.27
C THR A 105 9.25 9.81 -50.59
N LEU A 106 9.64 11.04 -50.94
CA LEU A 106 8.70 12.09 -51.34
C LEU A 106 8.16 11.84 -52.76
N ASN A 107 6.88 12.14 -52.97
CA ASN A 107 6.25 12.05 -54.28
C ASN A 107 6.53 13.31 -55.11
N ILE A 108 7.63 13.28 -55.87
CA ILE A 108 8.10 14.41 -56.70
C ILE A 108 7.04 14.86 -57.71
N ASN A 109 6.34 13.95 -58.38
CA ASN A 109 5.31 14.31 -59.36
C ASN A 109 4.18 15.11 -58.71
N LYS A 110 3.75 14.68 -57.51
CA LYS A 110 2.74 15.41 -56.74
C LYS A 110 3.25 16.77 -56.25
N MET A 111 4.54 16.90 -55.96
CA MET A 111 5.15 18.20 -55.62
C MET A 111 5.18 19.16 -56.80
N VAL A 112 5.46 18.67 -58.01
CA VAL A 112 5.41 19.49 -59.24
C VAL A 112 4.02 20.12 -59.39
N GLU A 113 2.97 19.31 -59.32
CA GLU A 113 1.59 19.76 -59.47
C GLU A 113 1.16 20.67 -58.30
N GLY A 114 1.39 20.21 -57.06
CA GLY A 114 0.87 20.85 -55.85
C GLY A 114 1.65 22.08 -55.36
N LEU A 115 2.91 22.24 -55.77
CA LEU A 115 3.75 23.37 -55.37
C LEU A 115 4.10 24.25 -56.57
N PHE A 116 4.75 23.71 -57.60
CA PHE A 116 5.30 24.55 -58.68
C PHE A 116 4.25 25.04 -59.65
N ILE A 117 3.42 24.13 -60.19
CA ILE A 117 2.33 24.47 -61.11
C ILE A 117 1.26 25.28 -60.38
N LYS A 118 0.82 24.84 -59.19
CA LYS A 118 -0.19 25.54 -58.38
C LYS A 118 0.19 26.99 -58.05
N ASN A 119 1.48 27.29 -57.85
CA ASN A 119 1.96 28.64 -57.54
C ASN A 119 2.48 29.41 -58.79
N ASN A 120 2.16 28.94 -60.01
CA ASN A 120 2.57 29.57 -61.27
C ASN A 120 4.09 29.81 -61.42
N ILE A 121 4.92 28.94 -60.85
CA ILE A 121 6.37 29.01 -61.03
C ILE A 121 6.70 28.40 -62.38
N THR A 122 7.31 29.16 -63.29
CA THR A 122 7.65 28.72 -64.67
C THR A 122 9.11 28.32 -64.84
N ASN A 123 10.04 28.94 -64.12
CA ASN A 123 11.48 28.67 -64.18
C ASN A 123 11.91 27.48 -63.29
N TRP A 124 11.33 26.30 -63.50
CA TRP A 124 11.77 25.09 -62.80
C TRP A 124 12.06 23.94 -63.76
N ASN A 125 12.92 23.03 -63.33
CA ASN A 125 13.16 21.74 -63.96
C ASN A 125 13.08 20.64 -62.88
N MET A 126 13.14 19.38 -63.29
CA MET A 126 13.02 18.26 -62.34
C MET A 126 14.12 18.30 -61.25
N THR A 127 15.33 18.73 -61.61
CA THR A 127 16.45 18.91 -60.67
C THR A 127 16.12 19.96 -59.61
N HIS A 128 15.47 21.07 -59.99
CA HIS A 128 15.07 22.14 -59.07
C HIS A 128 14.04 21.66 -58.04
N VAL A 129 13.09 20.81 -58.46
CA VAL A 129 12.11 20.18 -57.56
C VAL A 129 12.78 19.17 -56.62
N GLN A 130 13.70 18.35 -57.14
CA GLN A 130 14.49 17.42 -56.35
C GLN A 130 15.37 18.14 -55.31
N ASN A 131 15.96 19.28 -55.69
CA ASN A 131 16.71 20.12 -54.77
C ASN A 131 15.80 20.67 -53.67
N PHE A 132 14.61 21.16 -54.00
CA PHE A 132 13.66 21.62 -52.99
C PHE A 132 13.20 20.48 -52.06
N ALA A 133 12.98 19.28 -52.61
CA ALA A 133 12.65 18.10 -51.83
C ALA A 133 13.77 17.71 -50.85
N ASN A 134 15.02 17.69 -51.32
CA ASN A 134 16.20 17.46 -50.48
C ASN A 134 16.36 18.55 -49.41
N PHE A 135 16.11 19.81 -49.76
CA PHE A 135 16.12 20.94 -48.82
C PHE A 135 15.06 20.77 -47.72
N MET A 136 13.86 20.30 -48.06
CA MET A 136 12.81 20.01 -47.08
C MET A 136 13.14 18.82 -46.19
N LEU A 137 13.71 17.74 -46.72
CA LEU A 137 14.17 16.59 -45.91
C LEU A 137 15.26 17.00 -44.92
N LEU A 138 16.26 17.71 -45.42
CA LEU A 138 17.39 18.22 -44.66
C LEU A 138 16.93 19.21 -43.59
N GLY A 139 16.11 20.17 -44.00
CA GLY A 139 15.48 21.18 -43.14
C GLY A 139 14.45 20.65 -42.16
N SER A 140 14.16 19.35 -42.19
CA SER A 140 13.33 18.65 -41.21
C SER A 140 14.15 17.81 -40.23
N GLY A 141 15.48 17.74 -40.38
CA GLY A 141 16.35 16.92 -39.54
C GLY A 141 16.52 15.47 -40.00
N PHE A 142 16.16 15.15 -41.25
CA PHE A 142 16.35 13.82 -41.80
C PHE A 142 17.76 13.69 -42.42
N HIS A 143 18.44 12.59 -42.13
CA HIS A 143 19.85 12.28 -42.48
C HIS A 143 19.96 11.53 -43.81
N LYS A 144 21.19 11.33 -44.31
CA LYS A 144 21.52 10.62 -45.57
C LYS A 144 21.06 11.34 -46.84
N VAL A 145 20.84 12.65 -46.74
CA VAL A 145 20.91 13.50 -47.93
C VAL A 145 22.39 13.59 -48.31
N ASP A 146 22.72 13.39 -49.58
CA ASP A 146 24.09 13.50 -50.09
C ASP A 146 24.71 14.84 -49.63
N LEU A 147 25.83 14.83 -48.90
CA LEU A 147 26.47 16.06 -48.43
C LEU A 147 26.95 16.94 -49.60
N GLY A 148 27.22 16.37 -50.77
CA GLY A 148 27.54 17.13 -51.99
C GLY A 148 26.40 18.04 -52.43
N PHE A 149 25.15 17.73 -52.04
CA PHE A 149 24.01 18.61 -52.22
C PHE A 149 24.18 19.96 -51.51
N LEU A 150 24.75 19.97 -50.30
CA LEU A 150 24.96 21.22 -49.55
C LEU A 150 25.98 22.15 -50.21
N GLU A 151 26.88 21.63 -51.03
CA GLU A 151 27.89 22.43 -51.76
C GLU A 151 27.35 23.01 -53.07
N THR A 152 26.33 22.34 -53.65
CA THR A 152 25.75 22.71 -54.95
C THR A 152 24.46 23.54 -54.81
N ILE A 153 23.83 23.51 -53.63
CA ILE A 153 22.53 24.14 -53.41
C ILE A 153 22.64 25.65 -53.17
N ASN A 154 21.80 26.43 -53.85
CA ASN A 154 21.56 27.82 -53.49
C ASN A 154 20.52 27.89 -52.36
N ILE A 155 21.00 27.99 -51.11
CA ILE A 155 20.15 28.06 -49.90
C ILE A 155 19.17 29.23 -49.99
N THR A 156 19.59 30.39 -50.51
CA THR A 156 18.74 31.59 -50.64
C THR A 156 17.56 31.33 -51.58
N GLN A 157 17.83 30.68 -52.72
CA GLN A 157 16.78 30.30 -53.67
C GLN A 157 15.77 29.32 -53.07
N MET A 158 16.24 28.31 -52.34
CA MET A 158 15.36 27.33 -51.67
C MET A 158 14.55 27.95 -50.53
N THR A 159 15.15 28.90 -49.80
CA THR A 159 14.47 29.65 -48.74
C THR A 159 13.33 30.47 -49.32
N ASN A 160 13.54 31.14 -50.45
CA ASN A 160 12.48 31.89 -51.14
C ASN A 160 11.33 30.98 -51.58
N LEU A 161 11.62 29.81 -52.16
CA LEU A 161 10.59 28.83 -52.49
C LEU A 161 9.82 28.35 -51.25
N TYR A 162 10.54 28.08 -50.16
CA TYR A 162 9.95 27.68 -48.90
C TYR A 162 8.99 28.75 -48.36
N ASP A 163 9.37 30.03 -48.41
CA ASP A 163 8.50 31.13 -47.96
C ASP A 163 7.28 31.31 -48.87
N ILE A 164 7.42 31.16 -50.19
CA ILE A 164 6.30 31.17 -51.15
C ILE A 164 5.32 30.03 -50.83
N PHE A 165 5.82 28.82 -50.61
CA PHE A 165 4.96 27.66 -50.37
C PHE A 165 4.39 27.59 -48.96
N ARG A 166 5.11 28.05 -47.95
CA ARG A 166 4.63 28.12 -46.56
C ARG A 166 3.59 29.21 -46.38
N GLN A 167 3.72 30.33 -47.10
CA GLN A 167 2.85 31.50 -46.94
C GLN A 167 2.86 31.97 -45.46
N ASN A 168 1.68 32.14 -44.86
CA ASN A 168 1.52 32.59 -43.48
C ASN A 168 1.43 31.44 -42.45
N SER A 169 1.55 30.18 -42.88
CA SER A 169 1.50 29.03 -41.97
C SER A 169 2.71 29.00 -41.03
N THR A 170 2.52 28.43 -39.83
CA THR A 170 3.64 28.18 -38.92
C THR A 170 4.58 27.12 -39.50
N VAL A 171 5.83 27.05 -39.02
CA VAL A 171 6.78 26.01 -39.44
C VAL A 171 6.23 24.61 -39.16
N LEU A 172 5.54 24.44 -38.03
CA LEU A 172 4.97 23.15 -37.60
C LEU A 172 3.78 22.72 -38.46
N ASP A 173 2.85 23.63 -38.71
CA ASP A 173 1.65 23.35 -39.49
C ASP A 173 2.03 23.01 -40.94
N TYR A 174 2.92 23.80 -41.53
CA TYR A 174 3.39 23.55 -42.89
C TYR A 174 4.23 22.27 -42.99
N PHE A 175 5.07 21.98 -42.00
CA PHE A 175 5.78 20.69 -41.94
C PHE A 175 4.78 19.52 -41.99
N SER A 176 3.74 19.58 -41.16
CA SER A 176 2.71 18.54 -41.10
C SER A 176 1.95 18.42 -42.42
N GLU A 177 1.50 19.55 -42.98
CA GLU A 177 0.82 19.61 -44.28
C GLU A 177 1.69 19.03 -45.41
N PHE A 178 2.96 19.45 -45.48
CA PHE A 178 3.91 19.05 -46.51
C PHE A 178 4.12 17.53 -46.50
N PHE A 179 4.46 16.96 -45.34
CA PHE A 179 4.72 15.52 -45.27
C PHE A 179 3.44 14.69 -45.34
N ASN A 180 2.29 15.20 -44.89
CA ASN A 180 1.01 14.52 -45.09
C ASN A 180 0.57 14.51 -46.56
N THR A 181 0.94 15.53 -47.34
CA THR A 181 0.53 15.64 -48.74
C THR A 181 1.50 14.93 -49.68
N TYR A 182 2.80 15.15 -49.50
CA TYR A 182 3.86 14.72 -50.42
C TYR A 182 4.74 13.60 -49.88
N GLY A 183 4.67 13.33 -48.56
CA GLY A 183 5.43 12.25 -47.93
C GLY A 183 4.87 10.85 -48.19
N LEU A 184 5.60 9.85 -47.71
CA LEU A 184 5.21 8.45 -47.78
C LEU A 184 3.90 8.21 -47.05
N GLN A 185 2.92 7.62 -47.75
CA GLN A 185 1.61 7.34 -47.19
C GLN A 185 1.52 5.90 -46.67
N CYS A 186 0.72 5.68 -45.62
CA CYS A 186 0.53 4.34 -45.06
C CYS A 186 0.04 3.35 -46.11
N SER A 187 -0.96 3.74 -46.92
CA SER A 187 -1.54 2.89 -47.97
C SER A 187 -0.57 2.60 -49.11
N GLN A 188 0.50 3.38 -49.26
CA GLN A 188 1.57 3.10 -50.23
C GLN A 188 2.57 2.08 -49.69
N LEU A 189 2.84 2.13 -48.38
CA LEU A 189 3.81 1.26 -47.72
C LEU A 189 3.21 -0.10 -47.32
N PHE A 190 2.06 -0.13 -46.66
CA PHE A 190 1.47 -1.38 -46.17
C PHE A 190 0.47 -1.96 -47.16
N LYS A 191 0.61 -3.26 -47.44
CA LYS A 191 -0.30 -4.01 -48.30
C LYS A 191 -1.43 -4.64 -47.50
N SER A 192 -1.09 -5.40 -46.47
CA SER A 192 -2.05 -6.11 -45.63
C SER A 192 -1.51 -6.29 -44.21
N CYS A 193 -2.42 -6.27 -43.23
CA CYS A 193 -2.10 -6.40 -41.82
C CYS A 193 -3.12 -7.34 -41.17
N SER A 194 -2.64 -8.21 -40.29
CA SER A 194 -3.52 -9.15 -39.56
C SER A 194 -2.91 -9.50 -38.22
N LEU A 195 -3.75 -9.69 -37.21
CA LEU A 195 -3.36 -10.14 -35.88
C LEU A 195 -4.03 -11.48 -35.60
N GLY A 196 -3.25 -12.55 -35.62
CA GLY A 196 -3.77 -13.90 -35.66
C GLY A 196 -4.67 -14.13 -36.87
N SER A 197 -5.93 -14.50 -36.63
CA SER A 197 -6.93 -14.71 -37.70
C SER A 197 -7.69 -13.43 -38.09
N GLU A 198 -7.55 -12.34 -37.33
CA GLU A 198 -8.26 -11.09 -37.58
C GLU A 198 -7.52 -10.24 -38.62
N LYS A 199 -8.21 -9.89 -39.70
CA LYS A 199 -7.69 -8.95 -40.71
C LYS A 199 -7.89 -7.52 -40.22
N LEU A 200 -6.82 -6.75 -40.17
CA LEU A 200 -6.81 -5.38 -39.65
C LEU A 200 -6.65 -4.37 -40.79
N ASP A 201 -7.20 -3.18 -40.59
CA ASP A 201 -6.87 -2.02 -41.41
C ASP A 201 -5.49 -1.50 -41.01
N CYS A 202 -4.51 -1.68 -41.89
CA CYS A 202 -3.14 -1.25 -41.68
C CYS A 202 -3.05 0.22 -41.26
N CYS A 203 -3.85 1.11 -41.84
CA CYS A 203 -3.72 2.55 -41.60
C CYS A 203 -4.49 3.04 -40.37
N LYS A 204 -5.24 2.15 -39.71
CA LYS A 204 -5.73 2.37 -38.34
C LYS A 204 -4.72 1.94 -37.29
N ILE A 205 -3.96 0.87 -37.57
CA ILE A 205 -3.00 0.32 -36.60
C ILE A 205 -1.58 0.90 -36.75
N MET A 206 -1.21 1.36 -37.95
CA MET A 206 0.10 1.95 -38.25
C MET A 206 -0.02 3.47 -38.39
N ILE A 207 0.29 4.20 -37.33
CA ILE A 207 0.22 5.66 -37.30
C ILE A 207 1.55 6.29 -37.73
N PRO A 208 1.53 7.44 -38.44
CA PRO A 208 2.75 8.11 -38.87
C PRO A 208 3.54 8.63 -37.68
N THR A 209 4.86 8.48 -37.74
CA THR A 209 5.83 9.06 -36.80
C THR A 209 7.09 9.50 -37.56
N TYR A 210 7.96 10.26 -36.91
CA TYR A 210 9.18 10.76 -37.52
C TYR A 210 10.38 10.43 -36.66
N THR A 211 11.50 10.15 -37.33
CA THR A 211 12.74 9.79 -36.67
C THR A 211 13.88 10.52 -37.33
N ILE A 212 14.86 10.93 -36.54
CA ILE A 212 16.13 11.42 -37.08
C ILE A 212 16.68 10.31 -37.99
N ARG A 213 17.23 10.71 -39.13
CA ARG A 213 17.86 9.83 -40.13
C ARG A 213 16.98 8.99 -41.05
N ARG A 214 15.72 8.72 -40.72
CA ARG A 214 14.86 7.86 -41.57
C ARG A 214 13.67 8.59 -42.17
N GLY A 215 13.32 9.78 -41.67
CA GLY A 215 12.18 10.53 -42.18
C GLY A 215 10.87 10.02 -41.61
N ARG A 216 9.87 9.89 -42.48
CA ARG A 216 8.52 9.45 -42.12
C ARG A 216 8.47 7.92 -41.99
N CYS A 217 8.18 7.47 -40.79
CA CYS A 217 8.00 6.08 -40.40
C CYS A 217 6.57 5.82 -39.95
N PHE A 218 6.25 4.56 -39.64
CA PHE A 218 4.95 4.19 -39.11
C PHE A 218 5.10 3.27 -37.91
N ARG A 219 4.47 3.63 -36.80
CA ARG A 219 4.50 2.86 -35.55
C ARG A 219 3.14 2.23 -35.27
N THR A 220 3.16 1.06 -34.65
CA THR A 220 1.92 0.39 -34.22
C THR A 220 1.27 1.14 -33.06
N VAL A 221 -0.07 1.18 -33.06
CA VAL A 221 -0.86 1.40 -31.83
C VAL A 221 -0.70 0.24 -30.86
N GLU A 222 -1.25 0.34 -29.66
CA GLU A 222 -1.26 -0.76 -28.69
C GLU A 222 -2.10 -1.92 -29.22
N LEU A 223 -1.45 -3.07 -29.43
CA LEU A 223 -2.06 -4.31 -29.90
C LEU A 223 -1.71 -5.43 -28.93
N LYS A 224 -2.69 -6.28 -28.60
CA LYS A 224 -2.50 -7.39 -27.68
C LYS A 224 -2.58 -8.74 -28.39
N GLN A 225 -1.60 -9.59 -28.17
CA GLN A 225 -1.62 -10.98 -28.60
C GLN A 225 -2.45 -11.80 -27.61
N LYS A 226 -3.48 -12.49 -28.10
CA LYS A 226 -4.43 -13.28 -27.28
C LYS A 226 -4.22 -14.79 -27.36
N THR A 227 -3.43 -15.25 -28.32
CA THR A 227 -3.16 -16.67 -28.57
C THR A 227 -1.66 -16.87 -28.72
N PHE A 228 -1.17 -18.08 -28.45
CA PHE A 228 0.25 -18.39 -28.47
C PHE A 228 0.81 -18.45 -29.90
N ASP A 229 2.10 -18.16 -30.00
CA ASP A 229 2.96 -18.37 -31.16
C ASP A 229 2.37 -17.90 -32.51
N GLU A 230 2.28 -18.79 -33.49
CA GLU A 230 1.90 -18.51 -34.87
C GLU A 230 0.41 -18.16 -35.04
N LEU A 231 -0.43 -18.61 -34.10
CA LEU A 231 -1.88 -18.37 -34.15
C LEU A 231 -2.25 -16.94 -33.76
N GLY A 232 -1.37 -16.25 -33.04
CA GLY A 232 -1.60 -14.91 -32.50
C GLY A 232 -0.72 -13.81 -33.11
N LYS A 233 0.12 -14.14 -34.09
CA LYS A 233 1.12 -13.22 -34.63
C LYS A 233 0.54 -11.98 -35.31
N LEU A 234 1.23 -10.87 -35.15
CA LEU A 234 1.05 -9.68 -35.98
C LEU A 234 1.80 -9.89 -37.29
N LYS A 235 1.07 -10.08 -38.38
CA LYS A 235 1.60 -10.21 -39.73
C LYS A 235 1.44 -8.87 -40.46
N LEU A 236 2.53 -8.37 -41.00
CA LEU A 236 2.62 -7.16 -41.83
C LEU A 236 3.20 -7.53 -43.20
N GLU A 237 2.42 -7.36 -44.25
CA GLU A 237 2.91 -7.40 -45.64
C GLU A 237 3.12 -5.98 -46.14
N ILE A 238 4.33 -5.71 -46.60
CA ILE A 238 4.82 -4.37 -46.89
C ILE A 238 5.28 -4.31 -48.36
N ARG A 239 5.02 -3.17 -48.98
CA ARG A 239 5.43 -2.84 -50.34
C ARG A 239 6.74 -2.08 -50.32
N LYS A 240 7.49 -2.14 -51.41
CA LYS A 240 8.69 -1.33 -51.62
C LYS A 240 8.32 0.15 -51.70
N PRO A 241 8.83 1.01 -50.80
CA PRO A 241 8.59 2.43 -50.89
C PRO A 241 9.25 2.98 -52.17
N LYS A 242 8.54 3.87 -52.88
CA LYS A 242 9.10 4.54 -54.05
C LYS A 242 10.13 5.58 -53.60
N SER A 243 11.38 5.43 -54.07
CA SER A 243 12.43 6.44 -53.87
C SER A 243 12.26 7.59 -54.87
N MET A 244 12.69 8.79 -54.47
CA MET A 244 12.81 9.96 -55.34
C MET A 244 13.85 9.74 -56.46
N LEU A 245 14.86 8.90 -56.19
CA LEU A 245 15.92 8.54 -57.13
C LEU A 245 15.59 7.20 -57.80
N LYS A 246 15.62 7.16 -59.14
CA LYS A 246 15.34 5.93 -59.90
C LYS A 246 16.38 4.82 -59.70
N ASN A 247 17.58 5.15 -59.23
CA ASN A 247 18.75 4.25 -59.26
C ASN A 247 19.10 3.58 -57.92
N GLU A 248 18.32 3.76 -56.85
CA GLU A 248 18.59 3.03 -55.60
C GLU A 248 18.10 1.58 -55.71
N LYS A 249 19.05 0.65 -55.88
CA LYS A 249 18.73 -0.78 -56.10
C LYS A 249 18.04 -1.42 -54.90
N ASN A 250 18.45 -1.09 -53.66
CA ASN A 250 17.98 -1.78 -52.46
C ASN A 250 17.52 -0.75 -51.41
N VAL A 251 16.23 -0.40 -51.41
CA VAL A 251 15.63 0.30 -50.27
C VAL A 251 15.13 -0.78 -49.32
N ASP A 252 15.96 -1.21 -48.37
CA ASP A 252 15.51 -2.13 -47.34
C ASP A 252 14.60 -1.40 -46.34
N ILE A 253 13.82 -2.18 -45.60
CA ILE A 253 12.97 -1.70 -44.53
C ILE A 253 13.65 -1.98 -43.19
N ILE A 254 13.53 -1.06 -42.25
CA ILE A 254 14.03 -1.23 -40.89
C ILE A 254 12.85 -1.28 -39.94
N ALA A 255 12.82 -2.31 -39.10
CA ALA A 255 11.95 -2.37 -37.95
C ALA A 255 12.70 -1.98 -36.67
N PHE A 256 12.06 -1.17 -35.84
CA PHE A 256 12.45 -0.85 -34.48
C PHE A 256 11.41 -1.45 -33.55
N ILE A 257 11.85 -2.06 -32.46
CA ILE A 257 10.98 -2.71 -31.48
C ILE A 257 11.33 -2.16 -30.10
N GLY A 258 10.34 -1.62 -29.40
CA GLY A 258 10.55 -1.02 -28.09
C GLY A 258 9.25 -0.76 -27.33
N GLU A 259 9.34 0.05 -26.29
CA GLU A 259 8.20 0.47 -25.48
C GLU A 259 7.26 1.40 -26.27
N HIS A 260 5.97 1.43 -25.89
CA HIS A 260 5.01 2.40 -26.40
C HIS A 260 5.27 3.79 -25.81
N LYS A 261 6.28 4.48 -26.36
CA LYS A 261 6.67 5.85 -25.99
C LYS A 261 6.57 6.75 -27.22
N GLU A 262 6.50 8.07 -27.00
CA GLU A 262 6.43 9.05 -28.09
C GLU A 262 7.75 9.16 -28.86
N SER A 263 8.85 9.21 -28.11
CA SER A 263 10.20 9.20 -28.67
C SER A 263 10.64 7.80 -29.07
N LEU A 264 11.13 7.67 -30.31
CA LEU A 264 11.60 6.40 -30.85
C LEU A 264 13.05 6.11 -30.46
N ALA A 265 13.29 4.86 -30.05
CA ALA A 265 14.63 4.34 -29.90
C ALA A 265 15.35 4.14 -31.26
N PRO A 266 16.50 4.79 -31.54
CA PRO A 266 17.30 4.52 -32.73
C PRO A 266 17.90 3.11 -32.82
N PHE A 267 17.79 2.29 -31.77
CA PHE A 267 18.34 0.93 -31.70
C PHE A 267 17.48 0.03 -30.79
N PRO A 268 17.50 -1.30 -30.99
CA PRO A 268 18.15 -2.04 -32.09
C PRO A 268 17.44 -1.84 -33.44
N ARG A 269 18.18 -2.04 -34.54
CA ARG A 269 17.71 -1.89 -35.93
C ARG A 269 17.63 -3.25 -36.59
N TYR A 270 16.44 -3.68 -36.98
CA TYR A 270 16.26 -4.94 -37.69
C TYR A 270 16.01 -4.66 -39.17
N TYR A 271 17.00 -4.98 -40.00
CA TYR A 271 16.91 -4.79 -41.45
C TYR A 271 16.13 -5.95 -42.09
N ILE A 272 15.21 -5.62 -42.97
CA ILE A 272 14.36 -6.55 -43.71
C ILE A 272 14.60 -6.29 -45.20
N ASN A 273 15.21 -7.28 -45.85
CA ASN A 273 15.58 -7.18 -47.25
C ASN A 273 14.38 -7.50 -48.16
N GLU A 274 14.43 -7.01 -49.40
CA GLU A 274 13.39 -7.25 -50.40
C GLU A 274 13.24 -8.75 -50.72
N GLY A 275 12.01 -9.17 -50.94
CA GLY A 275 11.61 -10.56 -51.20
C GLY A 275 11.74 -11.48 -49.98
N LYS A 276 12.04 -10.95 -48.78
CA LYS A 276 12.22 -11.77 -47.57
C LYS A 276 10.98 -11.75 -46.68
N TRP A 277 10.70 -12.94 -46.14
CA TRP A 277 9.82 -13.12 -45.00
C TRP A 277 10.68 -13.26 -43.74
N VAL A 278 10.50 -12.35 -42.79
CA VAL A 278 11.18 -12.35 -41.50
C VAL A 278 10.17 -12.63 -40.40
N ARG A 279 10.51 -13.54 -39.49
CA ARG A 279 9.79 -13.82 -38.25
C ARG A 279 10.59 -13.28 -37.08
N MET A 280 9.95 -12.48 -36.22
CA MET A 280 10.51 -11.92 -35.01
C MET A 280 9.79 -12.49 -33.79
N ARG A 281 10.52 -13.28 -33.01
CA ARG A 281 10.05 -13.81 -31.73
C ARG A 281 10.46 -12.85 -30.62
N ILE A 282 9.50 -12.39 -29.84
CA ILE A 282 9.74 -11.42 -28.77
C ILE A 282 9.76 -12.14 -27.42
N PHE A 283 10.71 -11.74 -26.58
CA PHE A 283 10.75 -12.05 -25.16
C PHE A 283 10.67 -10.74 -24.38
N ALA A 284 9.62 -10.58 -23.58
CA ALA A 284 9.43 -9.40 -22.75
C ALA A 284 9.98 -9.63 -21.34
N LYS A 285 10.67 -8.61 -20.82
CA LYS A 285 11.10 -8.52 -19.44
C LYS A 285 10.63 -7.20 -18.85
N TYR A 286 10.03 -7.25 -17.69
CA TYR A 286 9.73 -6.07 -16.89
C TYR A 286 10.77 -5.96 -15.77
N ILE A 287 11.42 -4.80 -15.68
CA ILE A 287 12.47 -4.53 -14.70
C ILE A 287 11.95 -3.50 -13.72
N ASN A 288 12.12 -3.76 -12.42
CA ASN A 288 11.75 -2.86 -11.32
C ASN A 288 12.87 -2.83 -10.27
N LEU A 289 13.68 -1.76 -10.26
CA LEU A 289 14.86 -1.64 -9.41
C LEU A 289 14.67 -0.61 -8.29
N ILE A 290 15.49 -0.69 -7.25
CA ILE A 290 15.51 0.33 -6.20
C ILE A 290 16.40 1.49 -6.69
N GLU A 291 15.88 2.73 -6.63
CA GLU A 291 16.62 3.93 -7.04
C GLU A 291 17.97 4.05 -6.31
N ARG A 292 19.05 4.20 -7.11
CA ARG A 292 20.42 4.39 -6.66
C ARG A 292 21.15 5.32 -7.63
N ASP A 293 21.94 6.23 -7.06
CA ASP A 293 22.70 7.22 -7.81
C ASP A 293 23.59 6.58 -8.88
N GLY A 294 23.42 7.03 -10.12
CA GLY A 294 24.18 6.56 -11.29
C GLY A 294 23.71 5.24 -11.90
N ILE A 295 22.70 4.56 -11.34
CA ILE A 295 22.18 3.28 -11.84
C ILE A 295 20.83 3.47 -12.54
N CYS A 296 19.82 3.92 -11.81
CA CYS A 296 18.48 4.19 -12.33
C CYS A 296 17.79 5.30 -11.53
N THR A 297 16.76 5.95 -12.10
CA THR A 297 15.97 6.98 -11.42
C THR A 297 14.48 6.87 -11.75
N ASP A 298 13.61 7.19 -10.80
CA ASP A 298 12.15 7.22 -10.96
C ASP A 298 11.64 8.56 -11.56
N GLN A 299 12.53 9.52 -11.80
CA GLN A 299 12.16 10.84 -12.33
C GLN A 299 11.91 10.83 -13.85
N VAL A 300 12.29 9.76 -14.53
CA VAL A 300 12.43 9.70 -16.00
C VAL A 300 11.40 8.74 -16.62
N ASN A 301 10.16 8.76 -16.13
CA ASN A 301 9.13 7.80 -16.57
C ASN A 301 8.67 8.01 -18.03
N SER A 302 8.91 9.16 -18.65
CA SER A 302 8.48 9.43 -20.04
C SER A 302 9.54 9.09 -21.10
N ILE A 303 10.81 8.97 -20.73
CA ILE A 303 11.91 8.90 -21.70
C ILE A 303 12.37 7.44 -21.82
N SER A 304 12.35 6.90 -23.04
CA SER A 304 12.91 5.56 -23.29
C SER A 304 14.44 5.57 -23.14
N LYS A 305 15.05 4.40 -22.94
CA LYS A 305 16.52 4.22 -22.89
C LYS A 305 17.27 4.97 -23.99
N ALA A 306 16.73 4.93 -25.19
CA ALA A 306 17.38 5.49 -26.35
C ALA A 306 16.94 6.94 -26.63
N SER A 307 15.86 7.41 -25.99
CA SER A 307 15.41 8.79 -26.03
C SER A 307 16.32 9.72 -25.24
N CYS A 308 16.93 9.27 -24.12
CA CYS A 308 17.86 10.11 -23.34
C CYS A 308 19.06 10.56 -24.17
N TYR A 309 19.75 9.62 -24.83
CA TYR A 309 20.87 9.94 -25.72
C TYR A 309 20.43 10.89 -26.84
N LEU A 310 19.28 10.59 -27.47
CA LEU A 310 18.75 11.40 -28.57
C LEU A 310 18.46 12.82 -28.10
N ARG A 311 17.91 12.98 -26.89
CA ARG A 311 17.61 14.28 -26.29
C ARG A 311 18.89 15.06 -26.08
N ASP A 312 19.86 14.54 -25.32
CA ASP A 312 21.06 15.33 -25.02
C ASP A 312 21.84 15.68 -26.29
N TRP A 313 21.89 14.75 -27.24
CA TRP A 313 22.43 15.01 -28.56
C TRP A 313 21.67 16.12 -29.30
N MET A 314 20.33 16.11 -29.30
CA MET A 314 19.52 17.17 -29.93
C MET A 314 19.78 18.51 -29.25
N LYS A 315 19.86 18.53 -27.92
CA LYS A 315 20.15 19.73 -27.17
C LYS A 315 21.49 20.33 -27.57
N THR A 316 22.56 19.53 -27.53
CA THR A 316 23.93 19.99 -27.82
C THR A 316 24.14 20.36 -29.29
N LYS A 317 23.55 19.63 -30.24
CA LYS A 317 23.83 19.79 -31.68
C LYS A 317 22.84 20.70 -32.41
N VAL A 318 21.63 20.88 -31.89
CA VAL A 318 20.53 21.57 -32.58
C VAL A 318 19.93 22.68 -31.72
N GLU A 319 19.45 22.35 -30.52
CA GLU A 319 18.65 23.28 -29.72
C GLU A 319 19.49 24.42 -29.14
N ASP A 320 20.62 24.12 -28.49
CA ASP A 320 21.50 25.14 -27.90
C ASP A 320 22.11 26.05 -28.98
N PRO A 321 22.60 25.55 -30.15
CA PRO A 321 23.15 26.42 -31.19
C PRO A 321 22.13 27.24 -31.98
N LEU A 322 20.90 26.75 -32.16
CA LEU A 322 19.89 27.40 -33.03
C LEU A 322 18.73 28.07 -32.28
N ASN A 323 18.57 27.77 -30.99
CA ASN A 323 17.42 28.16 -30.16
C ASN A 323 16.06 27.72 -30.78
N CYS A 324 16.06 26.58 -31.45
CA CYS A 324 14.89 25.93 -32.05
C CYS A 324 15.18 24.42 -32.19
N THR A 325 14.15 23.59 -32.40
CA THR A 325 14.30 22.12 -32.52
C THR A 325 13.81 21.61 -33.87
N PHE A 326 13.89 20.31 -34.14
CA PHE A 326 13.33 19.77 -35.38
C PHE A 326 11.80 19.93 -35.42
N PRO A 327 11.19 20.29 -36.57
CA PRO A 327 9.74 20.49 -36.65
C PRO A 327 8.91 19.29 -36.19
N PHE A 328 9.40 18.05 -36.36
CA PHE A 328 8.66 16.88 -35.87
C PHE A 328 8.81 16.64 -34.36
N VAL A 329 9.84 17.17 -33.71
CA VAL A 329 10.03 17.06 -32.25
C VAL A 329 9.04 17.99 -31.54
N SER A 330 8.78 19.18 -32.09
CA SER A 330 7.78 20.09 -31.54
C SER A 330 6.34 19.54 -31.63
N LEU A 331 6.07 18.53 -32.47
CA LEU A 331 4.78 17.79 -32.46
C LEU A 331 4.53 17.02 -31.17
N SER A 332 5.58 16.45 -30.56
CA SER A 332 5.47 15.66 -29.33
C SER A 332 5.23 16.51 -28.08
N LYS A 333 5.48 17.83 -28.17
CA LYS A 333 5.49 18.76 -27.02
C LYS A 333 6.47 18.35 -25.91
N GLU A 334 7.41 17.44 -26.18
CA GLU A 334 8.50 17.07 -25.25
C GLU A 334 9.39 18.28 -24.93
N VAL A 335 9.49 19.25 -25.85
CA VAL A 335 10.35 20.44 -25.75
C VAL A 335 9.54 21.71 -25.99
N LYS A 336 9.75 22.73 -25.15
CA LYS A 336 9.17 24.08 -25.31
C LYS A 336 9.99 24.94 -26.29
N LEU A 337 10.29 24.41 -27.47
CA LEU A 337 10.98 25.11 -28.54
C LEU A 337 10.21 24.96 -29.85
N ASP A 338 10.17 26.03 -30.63
CA ASP A 338 9.56 26.00 -31.96
C ASP A 338 10.41 25.21 -32.96
N GLY A 339 9.76 24.74 -34.02
CA GLY A 339 10.44 24.09 -35.14
C GLY A 339 11.36 25.05 -35.87
N CYS A 340 12.62 24.65 -36.09
CA CYS A 340 13.58 25.39 -36.88
C CYS A 340 13.11 25.52 -38.32
N ARG A 341 13.32 26.70 -38.90
CA ARG A 341 13.18 26.89 -40.34
C ARG A 341 14.27 26.11 -41.10
N PRO A 342 13.97 25.55 -42.29
CA PRO A 342 14.90 24.72 -43.05
C PRO A 342 16.30 25.30 -43.26
N GLU A 343 16.40 26.61 -43.54
CA GLU A 343 17.66 27.28 -43.80
C GLU A 343 18.57 27.39 -42.57
N LYS A 344 18.02 27.38 -41.36
CA LYS A 344 18.82 27.34 -40.12
C LYS A 344 19.45 25.97 -39.93
N LEU A 345 18.67 24.90 -40.14
CA LEU A 345 19.15 23.52 -40.06
C LEU A 345 20.17 23.20 -41.14
N ALA A 346 19.99 23.74 -42.35
CA ALA A 346 20.95 23.60 -43.43
C ALA A 346 22.37 24.08 -43.08
N LYS A 347 22.48 25.17 -42.32
CA LYS A 347 23.79 25.74 -41.93
C LYS A 347 24.58 24.86 -40.97
N VAL A 348 23.90 24.16 -40.07
CA VAL A 348 24.54 23.31 -39.04
C VAL A 348 24.50 21.82 -39.38
N TYR A 349 23.92 21.44 -40.53
CA TYR A 349 23.66 20.04 -40.85
C TYR A 349 24.92 19.16 -40.85
N ARG A 350 26.08 19.69 -41.25
CA ARG A 350 27.37 18.96 -41.14
C ARG A 350 27.69 18.54 -39.71
N ASN A 351 27.32 19.35 -38.71
CA ASN A 351 27.52 19.03 -37.29
C ASN A 351 26.48 18.03 -36.76
N ILE A 352 25.33 17.95 -37.43
CA ILE A 352 24.21 17.02 -37.18
C ILE A 352 24.49 15.66 -37.84
N ASP A 353 25.18 15.63 -38.98
CA ASP A 353 25.57 14.39 -39.67
C ASP A 353 26.75 13.69 -38.99
N ASP A 354 27.57 14.44 -38.24
CA ASP A 354 28.72 13.90 -37.51
C ASP A 354 28.29 12.74 -36.58
N ALA A 355 28.78 11.54 -36.92
CA ALA A 355 28.54 10.31 -36.19
C ALA A 355 29.29 10.24 -34.86
N ASN A 356 30.06 11.27 -34.49
CA ASN A 356 30.71 11.35 -33.18
C ASN A 356 29.66 11.27 -32.06
N TYR A 357 29.55 10.08 -31.48
CA TYR A 357 28.76 9.83 -30.30
C TYR A 357 29.43 10.54 -29.13
N ILE A 358 28.86 11.68 -28.72
CA ILE A 358 29.18 12.25 -27.42
C ILE A 358 28.62 11.26 -26.39
N THR A 359 29.49 10.73 -25.54
CA THR A 359 29.10 9.89 -24.40
C THR A 359 28.28 10.74 -23.43
N HIS A 360 26.99 10.43 -23.35
CA HIS A 360 26.09 11.03 -22.36
C HIS A 360 25.78 9.99 -21.28
N ASN A 361 25.85 10.41 -20.02
CA ASN A 361 25.51 9.57 -18.88
C ASN A 361 23.97 9.49 -18.77
N CYS A 362 23.38 8.54 -19.49
CA CYS A 362 21.95 8.31 -19.44
C CYS A 362 21.58 7.33 -18.33
N ILE A 363 20.99 7.87 -17.27
CA ILE A 363 20.37 7.08 -16.21
C ILE A 363 18.99 6.61 -16.70
N LEU A 364 18.72 5.32 -16.60
CA LEU A 364 17.47 4.71 -17.08
C LEU A 364 16.38 4.78 -16.01
N SER A 365 15.12 4.63 -16.44
CA SER A 365 14.00 4.43 -15.50
C SER A 365 14.22 3.16 -14.69
N CYS A 366 13.95 3.21 -13.37
CA CYS A 366 14.05 2.03 -12.52
C CYS A 366 12.95 1.00 -12.86
N ASP A 367 11.80 1.47 -13.33
CA ASP A 367 10.72 0.69 -13.90
C ASP A 367 10.70 0.79 -15.44
N ARG A 368 10.84 -0.35 -16.14
CA ARG A 368 10.82 -0.34 -17.63
C ARG A 368 10.58 -1.71 -18.22
N TRP A 369 10.12 -1.72 -19.47
CA TRP A 369 10.06 -2.92 -20.29
C TRP A 369 11.30 -3.04 -21.18
N GLU A 370 11.89 -4.23 -21.21
CA GLU A 370 12.94 -4.61 -22.14
C GLU A 370 12.46 -5.77 -23.03
N TYR A 371 12.73 -5.66 -24.33
CA TYR A 371 12.33 -6.65 -25.32
C TYR A 371 13.57 -7.23 -26.00
N THR A 372 13.74 -8.55 -25.89
CA THR A 372 14.72 -9.29 -26.68
C THR A 372 14.02 -9.87 -27.90
N VAL A 373 14.58 -9.64 -29.09
CA VAL A 373 13.97 -10.11 -30.33
C VAL A 373 14.91 -11.08 -31.01
N VAL A 374 14.40 -12.28 -31.29
CA VAL A 374 15.07 -13.28 -32.12
C VAL A 374 14.47 -13.18 -33.51
N SER A 375 15.28 -12.73 -34.47
CA SER A 375 14.88 -12.58 -35.87
C SER A 375 15.35 -13.79 -36.67
N GLU A 376 14.41 -14.47 -37.32
CA GLU A 376 14.63 -15.65 -38.14
C GLU A 376 14.05 -15.39 -39.53
N THR A 377 14.73 -15.84 -40.59
CA THR A 377 14.14 -15.89 -41.93
C THR A 377 13.70 -17.33 -42.17
N PRO A 378 12.40 -17.65 -42.13
CA PRO A 378 11.94 -19.01 -42.40
C PRO A 378 12.42 -19.45 -43.78
N ARG A 379 12.80 -20.72 -43.91
CA ARG A 379 13.02 -21.30 -45.23
C ARG A 379 11.68 -21.22 -45.96
N SER A 380 11.64 -20.38 -46.98
CA SER A 380 10.53 -20.31 -47.91
C SER A 380 10.26 -21.72 -48.43
N LEU A 381 9.09 -22.30 -48.11
CA LEU A 381 8.58 -23.49 -48.81
C LEU A 381 8.28 -23.20 -50.29
N ILE A 382 8.34 -21.92 -50.68
CA ILE A 382 8.18 -21.48 -52.06
C ILE A 382 9.51 -21.74 -52.76
N ASN A 383 9.53 -22.81 -53.55
CA ASN A 383 10.57 -23.09 -54.53
C ASN A 383 10.63 -21.88 -55.48
N PHE A 384 11.75 -21.14 -55.48
CA PHE A 384 11.93 -19.98 -56.35
C PHE A 384 11.88 -20.34 -57.84
N ASP A 385 12.06 -21.63 -58.16
CA ASP A 385 12.02 -22.14 -59.54
C ASP A 385 10.64 -22.03 -60.20
N ASP A 386 9.56 -21.90 -59.43
CA ASP A 386 8.20 -21.99 -60.00
C ASP A 386 7.66 -20.67 -60.58
N GLY A 387 8.47 -19.60 -60.64
CA GLY A 387 8.09 -18.32 -61.25
C GLY A 387 6.88 -17.61 -60.61
N LYS A 388 6.26 -18.20 -59.59
CA LYS A 388 5.19 -17.58 -58.79
C LYS A 388 5.80 -16.45 -57.98
N LYS A 389 5.67 -15.25 -58.53
CA LYS A 389 6.08 -14.00 -57.91
C LYS A 389 5.47 -13.94 -56.51
N ILE A 390 6.33 -13.80 -55.51
CA ILE A 390 5.93 -13.56 -54.13
C ILE A 390 5.05 -12.31 -54.14
N ASP A 391 3.84 -12.41 -53.59
CA ASP A 391 2.82 -11.36 -53.66
C ASP A 391 3.14 -10.16 -52.74
N PHE A 392 4.20 -10.24 -51.93
CA PHE A 392 4.69 -9.16 -51.08
C PHE A 392 6.13 -8.81 -51.42
N ASP A 393 6.50 -7.54 -51.22
CA ASP A 393 7.90 -7.11 -51.36
C ASP A 393 8.66 -7.39 -50.06
N TYR A 394 8.03 -7.21 -48.90
CA TYR A 394 8.58 -7.57 -47.58
C TYR A 394 7.48 -8.16 -46.71
N ARG A 395 7.82 -9.13 -45.88
CA ARG A 395 6.89 -9.66 -44.89
C ARG A 395 7.55 -9.74 -43.52
N LEU A 396 6.85 -9.22 -42.53
CA LEU A 396 7.25 -9.25 -41.13
C LEU A 396 6.16 -9.91 -40.30
N ASP A 397 6.49 -11.01 -39.64
CA ASP A 397 5.64 -11.69 -38.67
C ASP A 397 6.24 -11.47 -37.27
N VAL A 398 5.46 -10.94 -36.34
CA VAL A 398 5.92 -10.62 -34.98
C VAL A 398 5.01 -11.29 -33.94
N SER A 399 5.58 -12.05 -33.01
CA SER A 399 4.81 -12.73 -31.96
C SER A 399 5.64 -13.06 -30.73
N TYR A 400 4.95 -13.27 -29.61
CA TYR A 400 5.44 -14.03 -28.47
C TYR A 400 5.23 -15.53 -28.72
N ASN A 401 6.22 -16.37 -28.36
CA ASN A 401 6.04 -17.83 -28.38
C ASN A 401 4.97 -18.24 -27.36
N ASP A 402 5.20 -17.84 -26.11
CA ASP A 402 4.30 -18.06 -24.98
C ASP A 402 3.81 -16.69 -24.46
N LEU A 403 2.57 -16.63 -23.99
CA LEU A 403 2.01 -15.44 -23.37
C LEU A 403 2.53 -15.29 -21.94
N GLN A 404 3.84 -15.11 -21.80
CA GLN A 404 4.51 -14.91 -20.53
C GLN A 404 5.63 -13.87 -20.65
N TYR A 405 5.92 -13.22 -19.54
CA TYR A 405 7.01 -12.27 -19.43
C TYR A 405 7.77 -12.48 -18.11
N GLU A 406 9.05 -12.14 -18.13
CA GLU A 406 9.91 -12.21 -16.94
C GLU A 406 9.79 -10.90 -16.15
N VAL A 407 9.65 -10.99 -14.84
CA VAL A 407 9.70 -9.85 -13.92
C VAL A 407 10.98 -9.95 -13.12
N ILE A 408 11.85 -8.94 -13.28
CA ILE A 408 13.10 -8.80 -12.55
C ILE A 408 12.92 -7.63 -11.59
N GLU A 409 12.75 -7.94 -10.31
CA GLU A 409 12.57 -6.94 -9.27
C GLU A 409 13.68 -6.99 -8.21
N GLU A 410 14.11 -5.83 -7.73
CA GLU A 410 15.07 -5.72 -6.64
C GLU A 410 14.31 -5.59 -5.30
N VAL A 411 14.41 -6.62 -4.46
CA VAL A 411 13.75 -6.66 -3.16
C VAL A 411 14.76 -6.57 -2.03
N LEU A 412 14.39 -5.88 -0.94
CA LEU A 412 15.22 -5.83 0.25
C LEU A 412 15.26 -7.20 0.92
N THR A 413 16.46 -7.72 1.19
CA THR A 413 16.67 -9.04 1.80
C THR A 413 16.23 -9.08 3.27
N ILE A 414 16.36 -7.95 3.96
CA ILE A 414 15.99 -7.81 5.37
C ILE A 414 14.76 -6.92 5.47
N SER A 415 13.61 -7.55 5.71
CA SER A 415 12.40 -6.83 6.10
C SER A 415 12.46 -6.38 7.56
N PHE A 416 11.59 -5.46 7.98
CA PHE A 416 11.49 -5.07 9.39
C PHE A 416 11.15 -6.26 10.31
N ALA A 417 10.32 -7.19 9.86
CA ALA A 417 10.02 -8.41 10.60
C ALA A 417 11.25 -9.31 10.72
N THR A 418 12.04 -9.43 9.65
CA THR A 418 13.31 -10.16 9.64
C THR A 418 14.32 -9.52 10.61
N LEU A 419 14.40 -8.19 10.66
CA LEU A 419 15.27 -7.45 11.59
C LEU A 419 14.94 -7.79 13.05
N ILE A 420 13.65 -7.72 13.43
CA ILE A 420 13.21 -8.07 14.79
C ILE A 420 13.53 -9.54 15.10
N SER A 421 13.33 -10.44 14.14
CA SER A 421 13.67 -11.86 14.28
C SER A 421 15.17 -12.07 14.51
N LEU A 422 16.04 -11.36 13.78
CA LEU A 422 17.49 -11.45 13.93
C LEU A 422 17.94 -10.90 15.30
N ILE A 423 17.43 -9.74 15.71
CA ILE A 423 17.72 -9.16 17.04
C ILE A 423 17.27 -10.10 18.15
N GLY A 424 16.06 -10.67 18.04
CA GLY A 424 15.55 -11.67 18.98
C GLY A 424 16.44 -12.91 19.06
N GLY A 425 16.94 -13.39 17.92
CA GLY A 425 17.93 -14.47 17.85
C GLY A 425 19.23 -14.14 18.58
N GLN A 426 19.78 -12.93 18.39
CA GLN A 426 20.99 -12.49 19.10
C GLN A 426 20.79 -12.44 20.62
N PHE A 427 19.68 -11.86 21.09
CA PHE A 427 19.38 -11.80 22.52
C PHE A 427 19.14 -13.17 23.14
N SER A 428 18.49 -14.08 22.42
CA SER A 428 18.25 -15.45 22.88
C SER A 428 19.56 -16.24 22.97
N LEU A 429 20.49 -16.06 22.04
CA LEU A 429 21.76 -16.79 22.00
C LEU A 429 22.74 -16.32 23.08
N PHE A 430 22.93 -15.00 23.24
CA PHE A 430 23.95 -14.46 24.14
C PHE A 430 23.47 -14.24 25.57
N LEU A 431 22.21 -13.84 25.78
CA LEU A 431 21.68 -13.52 27.11
C LEU A 431 20.74 -14.59 27.66
N GLY A 432 20.35 -15.60 26.85
CA GLY A 432 19.32 -16.56 27.21
C GLY A 432 17.95 -15.91 27.41
N SER A 433 17.73 -14.73 26.81
CA SER A 433 16.56 -13.91 27.08
C SER A 433 15.56 -13.96 25.93
N SER A 434 14.30 -14.20 26.26
CA SER A 434 13.18 -14.03 25.32
C SER A 434 12.51 -12.67 25.52
N LEU A 435 11.55 -12.35 24.66
CA LEU A 435 10.69 -11.17 24.82
C LEU A 435 9.95 -11.18 26.17
N LEU A 436 9.63 -12.37 26.72
CA LEU A 436 9.00 -12.49 28.03
C LEU A 436 9.90 -11.98 29.15
N ASN A 437 11.21 -12.22 29.08
CA ASN A 437 12.16 -11.73 30.09
C ASN A 437 12.26 -10.20 30.06
N PHE A 438 12.16 -9.57 28.87
CA PHE A 438 12.06 -8.11 28.77
C PHE A 438 10.79 -7.57 29.44
N ILE A 439 9.64 -8.22 29.23
CA ILE A 439 8.38 -7.85 29.89
C ILE A 439 8.50 -8.00 31.41
N GLN A 440 9.08 -9.10 31.89
CA GLN A 440 9.33 -9.34 33.31
C GLN A 440 10.28 -8.29 33.91
N ALA A 441 11.34 -7.92 33.19
CA ALA A 441 12.26 -6.86 33.62
C ALA A 441 11.55 -5.51 33.74
N ILE A 442 10.68 -5.14 32.78
CA ILE A 442 9.88 -3.91 32.84
C ILE A 442 8.93 -3.94 34.04
N ILE A 443 8.21 -5.05 34.24
CA ILE A 443 7.33 -5.23 35.40
C ILE A 443 8.12 -5.10 36.71
N MET A 444 9.31 -5.70 36.78
CA MET A 444 10.20 -5.60 37.93
C MET A 444 10.65 -4.16 38.19
N VAL A 445 11.05 -3.42 37.15
CA VAL A 445 11.41 -2.00 37.28
C VAL A 445 10.22 -1.17 37.78
N ILE A 446 9.01 -1.42 37.26
CA ILE A 446 7.79 -0.73 37.71
C ILE A 446 7.50 -1.03 39.19
N ILE A 447 7.66 -2.28 39.62
CA ILE A 447 7.40 -2.68 41.01
C ILE A 447 8.50 -2.14 41.94
N LEU A 448 9.77 -2.23 41.55
CA LEU A 448 10.89 -1.67 42.30
C LEU A 448 10.76 -0.16 42.43
N THR A 449 10.42 0.55 41.35
CA THR A 449 10.19 2.01 41.40
C THR A 449 9.02 2.35 42.31
N LYS A 450 7.89 1.62 42.23
CA LYS A 450 6.76 1.80 43.17
C LYS A 450 7.15 1.52 44.63
N ARG A 451 7.87 0.44 44.90
CA ARG A 451 8.31 0.07 46.27
C ARG A 451 9.30 1.10 46.80
N LEU A 452 10.28 1.54 46.00
CA LEU A 452 11.22 2.60 46.35
C LEU A 452 10.52 3.93 46.60
N PHE A 453 9.51 4.28 45.77
CA PHE A 453 8.70 5.48 45.97
C PHE A 453 7.91 5.41 47.27
N LYS A 454 7.33 4.25 47.61
CA LYS A 454 6.62 4.03 48.88
C LYS A 454 7.56 4.15 50.09
N VAL A 455 8.79 3.63 49.98
CA VAL A 455 9.81 3.77 51.03
C VAL A 455 10.24 5.24 51.17
N SER A 456 10.37 5.97 50.07
CA SER A 456 10.70 7.41 50.09
C SER A 456 9.58 8.24 50.72
N GLN A 457 8.33 8.00 50.33
CA GLN A 457 7.18 8.68 50.94
C GLN A 457 7.05 8.37 52.43
N ARG A 458 7.38 7.14 52.88
CA ARG A 458 7.39 6.84 54.32
C ARG A 458 8.38 7.72 55.09
N LYS A 459 9.54 8.08 54.51
CA LYS A 459 10.48 9.01 55.17
C LYS A 459 9.93 10.42 55.29
N ASP A 460 9.26 10.94 54.26
CA ASP A 460 8.68 12.29 54.32
C ASP A 460 7.39 12.33 55.17
N TYR A 461 6.60 11.26 55.14
CA TYR A 461 5.37 11.11 55.91
C TYR A 461 5.62 11.09 57.42
N TYR A 462 6.68 10.42 57.90
CA TYR A 462 7.07 10.49 59.31
C TYR A 462 7.61 11.86 59.73
N LYS A 463 8.15 12.65 58.81
CA LYS A 463 8.60 14.03 59.11
C LYS A 463 7.43 15.04 59.14
N TYR A 464 6.33 14.75 58.44
CA TYR A 464 5.15 15.61 58.41
C TYR A 464 4.15 15.32 59.54
N ILE A 465 4.05 14.06 60.00
CA ILE A 465 3.10 13.66 61.06
C ILE A 465 3.42 14.21 62.45
N SER A 466 4.64 14.70 62.73
CA SER A 466 4.87 15.35 64.03
C SER A 466 4.13 16.68 64.18
N ASN A 467 3.64 17.30 63.10
CA ASN A 467 3.24 18.71 63.13
C ASN A 467 1.77 19.01 62.82
N MET A 468 0.89 18.04 62.60
CA MET A 468 -0.54 18.37 62.52
C MET A 468 -1.43 17.17 62.82
N GLY A 469 -1.93 17.14 64.06
CA GLY A 469 -3.12 16.37 64.39
C GLY A 469 -4.35 16.96 63.71
N MET A 470 -5.32 16.09 63.45
CA MET A 470 -6.71 16.40 63.07
C MET A 470 -7.00 16.64 61.58
N LEU A 471 -7.10 15.54 60.82
CA LEU A 471 -8.19 15.36 59.84
C LEU A 471 -8.42 13.88 59.53
N SER A 472 -9.26 13.22 60.32
CA SER A 472 -9.85 11.93 59.99
C SER A 472 -11.19 12.15 59.30
N THR A 473 -11.22 12.15 57.97
CA THR A 473 -12.49 12.12 57.22
C THR A 473 -12.43 11.02 56.16
N VAL A 474 -13.29 10.02 56.36
CA VAL A 474 -13.67 8.95 55.42
C VAL A 474 -12.62 7.84 55.21
N GLY A 475 -12.15 7.22 56.29
CA GLY A 475 -11.57 5.88 56.22
C GLY A 475 -12.68 4.84 56.30
N VAL A 476 -13.04 4.20 55.18
CA VAL A 476 -13.86 2.98 55.23
C VAL A 476 -13.04 1.92 55.94
N ASP A 477 -13.54 1.41 57.07
CA ASP A 477 -12.87 0.37 57.84
C ASP A 477 -12.57 -0.85 56.95
N GLN A 478 -11.33 -1.34 57.00
CA GLN A 478 -10.87 -2.48 56.20
C GLN A 478 -11.73 -3.72 56.47
N GLN A 479 -12.23 -3.89 57.70
CA GLN A 479 -13.12 -4.98 58.06
C GLN A 479 -14.47 -4.86 57.33
N THR A 480 -15.09 -3.67 57.37
CA THR A 480 -16.34 -3.37 56.65
C THR A 480 -16.20 -3.62 55.15
N LEU A 481 -15.06 -3.26 54.55
CA LEU A 481 -14.81 -3.51 53.13
C LEU A 481 -14.74 -5.01 52.79
N MET A 482 -14.08 -5.81 53.64
CA MET A 482 -13.99 -7.26 53.46
C MET A 482 -15.36 -7.93 53.63
N ASP A 483 -16.15 -7.50 54.62
CA ASP A 483 -17.52 -8.01 54.85
C ASP A 483 -18.45 -7.67 53.68
N ILE A 484 -18.38 -6.44 53.13
CA ILE A 484 -19.14 -6.06 51.93
C ILE A 484 -18.69 -6.92 50.73
N SER A 485 -17.39 -7.13 50.55
CA SER A 485 -16.85 -7.89 49.43
C SER A 485 -17.32 -9.35 49.44
N SER A 486 -17.28 -10.00 50.61
CA SER A 486 -17.70 -11.39 50.76
C SER A 486 -19.21 -11.56 50.62
N ASN A 487 -20.00 -10.61 51.15
CA ASN A 487 -21.45 -10.60 50.97
C ASN A 487 -21.85 -10.42 49.50
N MET A 488 -21.15 -9.55 48.76
CA MET A 488 -21.41 -9.31 47.34
C MET A 488 -21.17 -10.56 46.49
N GLN A 489 -20.13 -11.33 46.79
CA GLN A 489 -19.80 -12.57 46.09
C GLN A 489 -20.85 -13.68 46.32
N ARG A 490 -21.55 -13.65 47.47
CA ARG A 490 -22.58 -14.64 47.84
C ARG A 490 -23.98 -14.34 47.28
N LEU A 491 -24.18 -13.20 46.62
CA LEU A 491 -25.48 -12.85 46.04
C LEU A 491 -25.90 -13.86 44.98
N LYS A 492 -27.13 -14.37 45.09
CA LYS A 492 -27.74 -15.20 44.05
C LYS A 492 -28.19 -14.31 42.89
N MET A 493 -27.74 -14.62 41.67
CA MET A 493 -28.10 -13.86 40.47
C MET A 493 -29.57 -14.04 40.07
N TYR A 494 -30.09 -15.27 40.19
CA TYR A 494 -31.49 -15.59 39.93
C TYR A 494 -32.37 -15.29 41.16
N PRO A 495 -33.58 -14.72 40.99
CA PRO A 495 -34.17 -14.24 39.74
C PRO A 495 -33.90 -12.76 39.44
N TYR A 496 -33.53 -11.95 40.45
CA TYR A 496 -33.59 -10.49 40.35
C TYR A 496 -32.57 -9.87 39.39
N PHE A 497 -31.30 -10.29 39.47
CA PHE A 497 -30.26 -9.76 38.58
C PHE A 497 -30.49 -10.24 37.15
N ASP A 498 -30.86 -11.52 36.99
CA ASP A 498 -31.20 -12.10 35.69
C ASP A 498 -32.40 -11.39 35.04
N THR A 499 -33.45 -11.08 35.81
CA THR A 499 -34.60 -10.29 35.35
C THR A 499 -34.16 -8.91 34.83
N ALA A 500 -33.30 -8.20 35.56
CA ALA A 500 -32.80 -6.89 35.13
C ALA A 500 -31.97 -6.98 33.83
N HIS A 501 -31.15 -8.02 33.69
CA HIS A 501 -30.40 -8.27 32.45
C HIS A 501 -31.31 -8.62 31.29
N TYR A 502 -32.26 -9.54 31.45
CA TYR A 502 -33.22 -9.89 30.40
C TYR A 502 -34.03 -8.65 29.98
N LEU A 503 -34.51 -7.86 30.95
CA LEU A 503 -35.28 -6.65 30.68
C LEU A 503 -34.49 -5.66 29.83
N LEU A 504 -33.26 -5.32 30.23
CA LEU A 504 -32.42 -4.39 29.48
C LEU A 504 -31.89 -4.97 28.16
N ALA A 505 -31.68 -6.29 28.06
CA ALA A 505 -31.31 -6.95 26.81
C ALA A 505 -32.45 -6.87 25.78
N ILE A 506 -33.67 -7.19 26.20
CA ILE A 506 -34.84 -7.17 25.31
C ILE A 506 -35.23 -5.74 24.93
N ILE A 507 -35.10 -4.78 25.85
CA ILE A 507 -35.23 -3.35 25.52
C ILE A 507 -34.24 -2.96 24.44
N SER A 508 -32.99 -3.45 24.48
CA SER A 508 -32.01 -3.14 23.43
C SER A 508 -32.39 -3.73 22.06
N VAL A 509 -33.02 -4.92 22.01
CA VAL A 509 -33.57 -5.49 20.77
C VAL A 509 -34.70 -4.61 20.23
N ARG A 510 -35.58 -4.15 21.11
CA ARG A 510 -36.68 -3.26 20.72
C ARG A 510 -36.19 -1.90 20.24
N GLU A 511 -35.16 -1.34 20.87
CA GLU A 511 -34.54 -0.08 20.43
C GLU A 511 -33.83 -0.23 19.07
N ASP A 512 -33.19 -1.36 18.82
CA ASP A 512 -32.53 -1.68 17.55
C ASP A 512 -33.54 -1.89 16.41
N LEU A 513 -34.76 -2.36 16.70
CA LEU A 513 -35.88 -2.38 15.75
C LEU A 513 -36.49 -0.99 15.47
N GLY A 514 -36.15 0.02 16.26
CA GLY A 514 -36.64 1.39 16.11
C GLY A 514 -38.15 1.54 16.36
N THR A 515 -38.76 2.51 15.66
CA THR A 515 -40.19 2.85 15.81
C THR A 515 -41.13 1.71 15.41
N ASN A 516 -40.71 0.85 14.48
CA ASN A 516 -41.48 -0.29 13.99
C ASN A 516 -41.36 -1.54 14.89
N GLY A 517 -40.68 -1.48 16.03
CA GLY A 517 -40.39 -2.66 16.84
C GLY A 517 -41.62 -3.44 17.32
N THR A 518 -42.68 -2.76 17.72
CA THR A 518 -43.95 -3.42 18.14
C THR A 518 -44.73 -3.98 16.95
N PHE A 519 -44.66 -3.32 15.79
CA PHE A 519 -45.25 -3.85 14.56
C PHE A 519 -44.52 -5.11 14.10
N PHE A 520 -43.18 -5.08 14.12
CA PHE A 520 -42.35 -6.24 13.80
C PHE A 520 -42.62 -7.41 14.74
N SER A 521 -42.69 -7.18 16.06
CA SER A 521 -42.95 -8.24 17.03
C SER A 521 -44.31 -8.91 16.79
N ARG A 522 -45.34 -8.15 16.41
CA ARG A 522 -46.68 -8.69 16.08
C ARG A 522 -46.71 -9.46 14.76
N LYS A 523 -45.96 -8.98 13.76
CA LYS A 523 -45.89 -9.62 12.44
C LYS A 523 -45.02 -10.88 12.42
N HIS A 524 -43.93 -10.87 13.19
CA HIS A 524 -42.92 -11.94 13.26
C HIS A 524 -42.57 -12.29 14.72
N PRO A 525 -43.53 -12.78 15.52
CA PRO A 525 -43.34 -12.99 16.96
C PRO A 525 -42.23 -14.00 17.27
N LEU A 526 -42.13 -15.08 16.49
CA LEU A 526 -41.10 -16.11 16.67
C LEU A 526 -39.69 -15.57 16.39
N SER A 527 -39.51 -14.78 15.33
CA SER A 527 -38.23 -14.13 15.04
C SER A 527 -37.85 -13.14 16.14
N CYS A 528 -38.79 -12.32 16.59
CA CYS A 528 -38.57 -11.37 17.69
C CYS A 528 -38.19 -12.08 19.01
N TRP A 529 -38.90 -13.17 19.35
CA TRP A 529 -38.61 -14.00 20.52
C TRP A 529 -37.24 -14.65 20.40
N LEU A 530 -36.94 -15.30 19.27
CA LEU A 530 -35.67 -15.99 19.06
C LEU A 530 -34.48 -15.01 19.13
N SER A 531 -34.59 -13.86 18.47
CA SER A 531 -33.59 -12.78 18.55
C SER A 531 -33.36 -12.33 19.99
N SER A 532 -34.45 -12.16 20.75
CA SER A 532 -34.39 -11.80 22.16
C SER A 532 -33.71 -12.86 23.01
N MET A 533 -33.99 -14.15 22.76
CA MET A 533 -33.31 -15.26 23.45
C MET A 533 -31.81 -15.30 23.11
N VAL A 534 -31.46 -15.06 21.84
CA VAL A 534 -30.06 -14.97 21.40
C VAL A 534 -29.32 -13.85 22.14
N VAL A 535 -29.89 -12.64 22.28
CA VAL A 535 -29.27 -11.56 23.09
C VAL A 535 -29.19 -11.92 24.57
N CYS A 536 -30.27 -12.43 25.16
CA CYS A 536 -30.34 -12.75 26.59
C CYS A 536 -29.28 -13.77 27.00
N PHE A 537 -29.04 -14.78 26.17
CA PHE A 537 -28.08 -15.86 26.43
C PHE A 537 -26.78 -15.74 25.63
N ALA A 538 -26.53 -14.60 24.99
CA ALA A 538 -25.41 -14.36 24.07
C ALA A 538 -24.06 -14.77 24.64
N GLY A 539 -23.80 -14.39 25.90
CA GLY A 539 -22.53 -14.72 26.55
C GLY A 539 -22.33 -16.22 26.76
N SER A 540 -23.40 -16.99 26.95
CA SER A 540 -23.32 -18.44 27.04
C SER A 540 -23.22 -19.10 25.67
N PHE A 541 -23.94 -18.62 24.65
CA PHE A 541 -23.77 -19.12 23.27
C PHE A 541 -22.33 -18.98 22.81
N LEU A 542 -21.76 -17.78 22.94
CA LEU A 542 -20.39 -17.51 22.49
C LEU A 542 -19.36 -18.27 23.33
N ALA A 543 -19.50 -18.32 24.65
CA ALA A 543 -18.59 -19.07 25.50
C ALA A 543 -18.61 -20.57 25.23
N ASN A 544 -19.81 -21.17 25.07
CA ASN A 544 -19.93 -22.58 24.76
C ASN A 544 -19.35 -22.90 23.37
N PHE A 545 -19.58 -22.01 22.38
CA PHE A 545 -18.98 -22.11 21.07
C PHE A 545 -17.45 -22.13 21.13
N LEU A 546 -16.83 -21.24 21.91
CA LEU A 546 -15.38 -21.19 22.08
C LEU A 546 -14.81 -22.42 22.81
N LEU A 547 -15.59 -23.02 23.73
CA LEU A 547 -15.17 -24.18 24.51
C LEU A 547 -15.43 -25.52 23.82
N GLY A 548 -16.12 -25.52 22.66
CA GLY A 548 -16.54 -26.76 22.00
C GLY A 548 -17.68 -27.48 22.72
N GLU A 549 -18.43 -26.77 23.57
CA GLU A 549 -19.59 -27.28 24.27
C GLU A 549 -20.87 -27.07 23.46
N PRO A 550 -21.94 -27.85 23.72
CA PRO A 550 -23.21 -27.65 23.02
C PRO A 550 -23.71 -26.22 23.18
N VAL A 551 -23.76 -25.48 22.06
CA VAL A 551 -24.26 -24.10 22.05
C VAL A 551 -25.71 -24.00 22.50
N ILE A 552 -26.49 -25.08 22.36
CA ILE A 552 -27.88 -25.17 22.81
C ILE A 552 -28.03 -25.33 24.33
N ALA A 553 -26.95 -25.58 25.08
CA ALA A 553 -27.01 -25.84 26.51
C ALA A 553 -27.72 -24.77 27.37
N PRO A 554 -27.73 -23.45 27.03
CA PRO A 554 -28.54 -22.47 27.75
C PRO A 554 -30.04 -22.81 27.77
N PHE A 555 -30.56 -23.45 26.73
CA PHE A 555 -31.95 -23.90 26.66
C PHE A 555 -32.27 -25.10 27.55
N LYS A 556 -31.26 -25.71 28.20
CA LYS A 556 -31.49 -26.75 29.20
C LYS A 556 -32.16 -26.19 30.47
N ARG A 557 -31.95 -24.90 30.79
CA ARG A 557 -32.50 -24.26 32.00
C ARG A 557 -33.85 -23.61 31.68
N HIS A 558 -34.93 -24.38 31.83
CA HIS A 558 -36.29 -23.94 31.56
C HIS A 558 -36.69 -22.69 32.35
N ASP A 559 -36.27 -22.58 33.61
CA ASP A 559 -36.59 -21.42 34.47
C ASP A 559 -36.12 -20.10 33.86
N ASP A 560 -34.89 -20.07 33.33
CA ASP A 560 -34.33 -18.88 32.67
C ASP A 560 -35.07 -18.54 31.37
N ILE A 561 -35.44 -19.55 30.59
CA ILE A 561 -36.15 -19.36 29.32
C ILE A 561 -37.55 -18.84 29.59
N LEU A 562 -38.26 -19.39 30.59
CA LEU A 562 -39.58 -18.94 31.01
C LEU A 562 -39.52 -17.50 31.50
N LEU A 563 -38.55 -17.17 32.35
CA LEU A 563 -38.35 -15.80 32.85
C LEU A 563 -38.02 -14.83 31.71
N ALA A 564 -37.08 -15.16 30.82
CA ALA A 564 -36.74 -14.33 29.68
C ALA A 564 -37.91 -14.17 28.70
N THR A 565 -38.70 -15.22 28.49
CA THR A 565 -39.93 -15.19 27.67
C THR A 565 -41.00 -14.32 28.29
N PHE A 566 -41.19 -14.41 29.61
CA PHE A 566 -42.13 -13.57 30.34
C PHE A 566 -41.73 -12.09 30.26
N VAL A 567 -40.45 -11.78 30.48
CA VAL A 567 -39.92 -10.42 30.34
C VAL A 567 -40.06 -9.94 28.89
N TRP A 568 -39.80 -10.79 27.90
CA TRP A 568 -40.01 -10.47 26.48
C TRP A 568 -41.45 -10.10 26.19
N TYR A 569 -42.38 -10.90 26.71
CA TYR A 569 -43.80 -10.64 26.55
C TYR A 569 -44.20 -9.30 27.17
N LEU A 570 -43.74 -9.01 28.39
CA LEU A 570 -44.00 -7.74 29.06
C LEU A 570 -43.42 -6.53 28.32
N VAL A 571 -42.20 -6.64 27.78
CA VAL A 571 -41.56 -5.54 27.05
C VAL A 571 -42.28 -5.23 25.74
N PHE A 572 -42.81 -6.21 25.01
CA PHE A 572 -43.45 -5.97 23.71
C PHE A 572 -44.97 -5.84 23.75
N TYR A 573 -45.64 -6.45 24.73
CA TYR A 573 -47.10 -6.62 24.74
C TYR A 573 -47.77 -6.15 26.03
N SER A 574 -47.06 -5.53 26.98
CA SER A 574 -47.73 -4.93 28.14
C SER A 574 -48.71 -3.84 27.71
N PRO A 575 -49.90 -3.76 28.36
CA PRO A 575 -50.89 -2.73 28.04
C PRO A 575 -50.28 -1.34 28.22
N PHE A 576 -50.63 -0.40 27.33
CA PHE A 576 -50.12 0.97 27.27
C PHE A 576 -48.60 1.11 27.21
N ASP A 577 -47.89 0.02 26.89
CA ASP A 577 -46.43 -0.02 26.82
C ASP A 577 -45.75 0.30 28.16
N ILE A 578 -46.43 -0.02 29.27
CA ILE A 578 -46.07 0.41 30.63
C ILE A 578 -44.67 -0.08 31.01
N VAL A 579 -44.36 -1.36 30.77
CA VAL A 579 -43.09 -1.95 31.24
C VAL A 579 -41.91 -1.35 30.50
N TYR A 580 -42.02 -1.16 29.18
CA TYR A 580 -40.99 -0.52 28.38
C TYR A 580 -40.78 0.95 28.78
N LYS A 581 -41.88 1.70 28.97
CA LYS A 581 -41.81 3.11 29.41
C LYS A 581 -41.19 3.25 30.80
N LEU A 582 -41.64 2.46 31.78
CA LEU A 582 -41.13 2.47 33.16
C LEU A 582 -39.65 2.11 33.20
N ALA A 583 -39.21 1.07 32.48
CA ALA A 583 -37.82 0.66 32.47
C ALA A 583 -36.86 1.73 31.88
N LYS A 584 -37.40 2.68 31.08
CA LYS A 584 -36.65 3.81 30.52
C LYS A 584 -36.60 5.04 31.42
N VAL A 585 -37.47 5.14 32.43
CA VAL A 585 -37.45 6.23 33.41
C VAL A 585 -36.12 6.20 34.17
N THR A 586 -35.42 7.33 34.21
CA THR A 586 -34.01 7.40 34.64
C THR A 586 -33.74 6.73 36.00
N PRO A 587 -34.50 6.97 37.08
CA PRO A 587 -34.35 6.24 38.35
C PRO A 587 -34.40 4.71 38.22
N ILE A 588 -35.39 4.20 37.49
CA ILE A 588 -35.56 2.75 37.28
C ILE A 588 -34.44 2.21 36.40
N LYS A 589 -34.08 2.93 35.33
CA LYS A 589 -32.98 2.58 34.44
C LYS A 589 -31.64 2.51 35.18
N ILE A 590 -31.38 3.43 36.12
CA ILE A 590 -30.21 3.42 36.98
C ILE A 590 -30.19 2.15 37.83
N PHE A 591 -31.29 1.87 38.53
CA PHE A 591 -31.42 0.69 39.38
C PHE A 591 -31.21 -0.62 38.60
N LEU A 592 -31.90 -0.78 37.47
CA LEU A 592 -31.74 -1.93 36.57
C LEU A 592 -30.31 -2.05 36.02
N SER A 593 -29.66 -0.91 35.72
CA SER A 593 -28.28 -0.89 35.24
C SER A 593 -27.30 -1.36 36.31
N ILE A 594 -27.48 -0.96 37.57
CA ILE A 594 -26.62 -1.42 38.68
C ILE A 594 -26.70 -2.95 38.83
N LEU A 595 -27.91 -3.51 38.80
CA LEU A 595 -28.11 -4.96 38.86
C LEU A 595 -27.45 -5.67 37.65
N LYS A 596 -27.71 -5.18 36.43
CA LYS A 596 -27.13 -5.79 35.22
C LYS A 596 -25.60 -5.76 35.22
N GLU A 597 -24.98 -4.65 35.62
CA GLU A 597 -23.52 -4.54 35.64
C GLU A 597 -22.87 -5.36 36.75
N THR A 598 -23.56 -5.54 37.89
CA THR A 598 -23.13 -6.50 38.93
C THR A 598 -23.15 -7.93 38.39
N GLN A 599 -24.21 -8.31 37.69
CA GLN A 599 -24.31 -9.63 37.05
C GLN A 599 -23.29 -9.79 35.92
N ARG A 600 -22.93 -8.73 35.20
CA ARG A 600 -21.89 -8.77 34.16
C ARG A 600 -20.54 -9.14 34.77
N ALA A 601 -20.17 -8.51 35.88
CA ALA A 601 -18.95 -8.85 36.61
C ALA A 601 -18.96 -10.32 37.06
N TYR A 602 -20.10 -10.81 37.59
CA TYR A 602 -20.32 -12.22 37.90
C TYR A 602 -20.09 -13.13 36.68
N LYS A 603 -20.67 -12.80 35.52
CA LYS A 603 -20.52 -13.59 34.28
C LYS A 603 -19.07 -13.69 33.82
N VAL A 604 -18.32 -12.58 33.84
CA VAL A 604 -16.89 -12.57 33.46
C VAL A 604 -16.09 -13.44 34.43
N SER A 605 -16.25 -13.21 35.72
CA SER A 605 -15.60 -13.94 36.81
C SER A 605 -15.87 -15.46 36.73
N HIS A 606 -17.14 -15.82 36.54
CA HIS A 606 -17.57 -17.21 36.38
C HIS A 606 -16.99 -17.83 35.12
N GLY A 607 -16.98 -17.11 33.99
CA GLY A 607 -16.38 -17.55 32.73
C GLY A 607 -14.89 -17.85 32.85
N VAL A 608 -14.12 -16.93 33.44
CA VAL A 608 -12.69 -17.12 33.72
C VAL A 608 -12.48 -18.33 34.63
N THR A 609 -13.24 -18.44 35.72
CA THR A 609 -13.10 -19.56 36.66
C THR A 609 -13.46 -20.90 36.02
N TYR A 610 -14.47 -20.92 35.16
CA TYR A 610 -14.89 -22.13 34.44
C TYR A 610 -13.83 -22.57 33.42
N ALA A 611 -13.34 -21.63 32.60
CA ALA A 611 -12.26 -21.88 31.65
C ALA A 611 -10.96 -22.30 32.34
N ALA A 612 -10.64 -21.73 33.50
CA ALA A 612 -9.47 -22.11 34.30
C ALA A 612 -9.59 -23.51 34.90
N LYS A 613 -10.79 -24.01 35.17
CA LYS A 613 -10.97 -25.42 35.58
C LYS A 613 -10.76 -26.38 34.42
N LEU A 614 -11.21 -26.02 33.21
CA LEU A 614 -11.11 -26.87 32.03
C LEU A 614 -9.72 -26.83 31.39
N TYR A 615 -9.08 -25.66 31.40
CA TYR A 615 -7.78 -25.41 30.78
C TYR A 615 -6.84 -24.63 31.71
N PRO A 616 -6.34 -25.22 32.81
CA PRO A 616 -5.67 -24.49 33.89
C PRO A 616 -4.49 -23.61 33.46
N ASN A 617 -3.73 -23.99 32.44
CA ASN A 617 -2.55 -23.21 32.00
C ASN A 617 -2.78 -22.33 30.76
N ALA A 618 -4.02 -22.22 30.27
CA ALA A 618 -4.34 -21.51 29.04
C ALA A 618 -4.93 -20.11 29.30
N TYR A 619 -4.09 -19.16 29.71
CA TYR A 619 -4.53 -17.80 30.11
C TYR A 619 -5.36 -17.08 29.05
N LEU A 620 -4.98 -17.21 27.77
CA LEU A 620 -5.73 -16.58 26.68
C LEU A 620 -7.14 -17.16 26.55
N VAL A 621 -7.31 -18.46 26.79
CA VAL A 621 -8.63 -19.11 26.81
C VAL A 621 -9.47 -18.58 27.96
N HIS A 622 -8.87 -18.34 29.13
CA HIS A 622 -9.57 -17.75 30.27
C HIS A 622 -10.09 -16.36 29.94
N VAL A 623 -9.22 -15.52 29.36
CA VAL A 623 -9.58 -14.16 28.95
C VAL A 623 -10.67 -14.20 27.88
N ALA A 624 -10.51 -15.00 26.83
CA ALA A 624 -11.48 -15.11 25.74
C ALA A 624 -12.87 -15.57 26.23
N VAL A 625 -12.94 -16.59 27.08
CA VAL A 625 -14.20 -17.12 27.63
C VAL A 625 -14.83 -16.14 28.62
N GLY A 626 -14.02 -15.50 29.47
CA GLY A 626 -14.47 -14.44 30.38
C GLY A 626 -15.08 -13.26 29.62
N THR A 627 -14.38 -12.77 28.59
CA THR A 627 -14.89 -11.71 27.71
C THR A 627 -16.15 -12.16 26.98
N ALA A 628 -16.19 -13.38 26.46
CA ALA A 628 -17.38 -13.92 25.79
C ALA A 628 -18.60 -13.93 26.73
N LYS A 629 -18.46 -14.41 27.98
CA LYS A 629 -19.55 -14.42 28.97
C LYS A 629 -20.05 -13.01 29.32
N GLY A 630 -19.17 -12.01 29.37
CA GLY A 630 -19.50 -10.63 29.75
C GLY A 630 -20.01 -9.74 28.62
N ALA A 631 -19.42 -9.87 27.42
CA ALA A 631 -19.63 -8.99 26.27
C ALA A 631 -20.25 -9.69 25.05
N GLY A 632 -20.66 -10.97 25.17
CA GLY A 632 -21.14 -11.77 24.04
C GLY A 632 -22.27 -11.14 23.25
N ALA A 633 -23.16 -10.36 23.88
CA ALA A 633 -24.26 -9.68 23.19
C ALA A 633 -23.79 -8.69 22.11
N GLY A 634 -22.67 -7.99 22.32
CA GLY A 634 -22.09 -7.12 21.30
C GLY A 634 -21.44 -7.93 20.17
N ILE A 635 -20.66 -8.95 20.52
CA ILE A 635 -19.92 -9.77 19.56
C ILE A 635 -20.86 -10.54 18.62
N ILE A 636 -21.93 -11.14 19.15
CA ILE A 636 -22.89 -11.89 18.31
C ILE A 636 -23.98 -11.01 17.68
N LYS A 637 -23.91 -9.69 17.85
CA LYS A 637 -24.97 -8.75 17.41
C LYS A 637 -25.31 -8.92 15.92
N VAL A 638 -24.31 -9.16 15.08
CA VAL A 638 -24.50 -9.38 13.64
C VAL A 638 -25.37 -10.62 13.37
N PHE A 639 -25.13 -11.72 14.09
CA PHE A 639 -25.92 -12.95 13.96
C PHE A 639 -27.33 -12.77 14.54
N GLU A 640 -27.45 -12.05 15.65
CA GLU A 640 -28.74 -11.76 16.25
C GLU A 640 -29.62 -10.86 15.37
N GLN A 641 -29.04 -9.83 14.74
CA GLN A 641 -29.71 -9.00 13.74
C GLN A 641 -30.15 -9.82 12.52
N LEU A 642 -29.34 -10.81 12.11
CA LEU A 642 -29.67 -11.70 11.00
C LEU A 642 -30.96 -12.51 11.28
N VAL A 643 -31.22 -12.92 12.53
CA VAL A 643 -32.48 -13.60 12.92
C VAL A 643 -33.72 -12.72 12.64
N ARG A 644 -33.55 -11.40 12.64
CA ARG A 644 -34.58 -10.40 12.33
C ARG A 644 -34.58 -9.96 10.85
N GLY A 645 -33.70 -10.52 10.02
CA GLY A 645 -33.55 -10.19 8.61
C GLY A 645 -32.67 -8.96 8.33
N VAL A 646 -31.86 -8.51 9.30
CA VAL A 646 -30.97 -7.36 9.17
C VAL A 646 -29.51 -7.82 9.09
N TRP A 647 -28.76 -7.35 8.09
CA TRP A 647 -27.34 -7.69 7.90
C TRP A 647 -26.48 -6.43 7.86
N MET A 648 -25.77 -6.15 8.96
CA MET A 648 -24.88 -4.97 9.10
C MET A 648 -23.49 -5.36 9.63
N PRO A 649 -22.67 -6.07 8.84
CA PRO A 649 -21.36 -6.55 9.28
C PRO A 649 -20.37 -5.43 9.62
N GLN A 650 -20.58 -4.21 9.11
CA GLN A 650 -19.76 -3.04 9.40
C GLN A 650 -19.90 -2.57 10.87
N GLN A 651 -20.97 -2.99 11.55
CA GLN A 651 -21.21 -2.71 12.97
C GLN A 651 -20.64 -3.82 13.89
N ASN A 652 -19.75 -4.67 13.38
CA ASN A 652 -19.14 -5.73 14.17
C ASN A 652 -18.33 -5.17 15.35
N GLU A 653 -18.64 -5.66 16.55
CA GLU A 653 -17.97 -5.34 17.81
C GLU A 653 -16.46 -5.59 17.77
N ILE A 654 -15.98 -6.57 16.99
CA ILE A 654 -14.53 -6.85 16.86
C ILE A 654 -13.83 -5.74 16.08
N LEU A 655 -14.50 -5.13 15.09
CA LEU A 655 -13.93 -4.05 14.28
C LEU A 655 -13.87 -2.74 15.08
N ARG A 656 -14.87 -2.47 15.92
CA ARG A 656 -14.95 -1.29 16.78
C ARG A 656 -15.46 -1.70 18.17
N PRO A 657 -14.58 -2.18 19.06
CA PRO A 657 -15.01 -2.65 20.38
C PRO A 657 -15.57 -1.50 21.20
N SER A 658 -16.76 -1.71 21.77
CA SER A 658 -17.34 -0.78 22.73
C SER A 658 -16.52 -0.76 24.02
N PHE A 659 -16.69 0.30 24.81
CA PHE A 659 -16.12 0.33 26.15
C PHE A 659 -16.52 -0.90 26.96
N GLN A 660 -17.76 -1.39 26.85
CA GLN A 660 -18.21 -2.55 27.60
C GLN A 660 -17.37 -3.78 27.27
N THR A 661 -17.06 -4.00 25.99
CA THR A 661 -16.20 -5.10 25.53
C THR A 661 -14.78 -4.93 26.06
N LYS A 662 -14.19 -3.72 25.94
CA LYS A 662 -12.85 -3.39 26.48
C LYS A 662 -12.76 -3.62 27.99
N ALA A 663 -13.77 -3.17 28.73
CA ALA A 663 -13.86 -3.34 30.17
C ALA A 663 -14.01 -4.82 30.57
N CYS A 664 -14.74 -5.62 29.80
CA CYS A 664 -14.82 -7.07 30.01
C CYS A 664 -13.50 -7.77 29.72
N VAL A 665 -12.74 -7.34 28.71
CA VAL A 665 -11.37 -7.84 28.46
C VAL A 665 -10.44 -7.50 29.64
N ALA A 666 -10.43 -6.24 30.09
CA ALA A 666 -9.63 -5.83 31.24
C ALA A 666 -9.99 -6.59 32.52
N ALA A 667 -11.30 -6.74 32.81
CA ALA A 667 -11.77 -7.52 33.94
C ALA A 667 -11.37 -9.00 33.83
N ALA A 668 -11.49 -9.62 32.65
CA ALA A 668 -11.09 -11.00 32.43
C ALA A 668 -9.58 -11.21 32.62
N ILE A 669 -8.75 -10.26 32.18
CA ILE A 669 -7.30 -10.26 32.44
C ILE A 669 -7.04 -10.19 33.94
N ILE A 670 -7.68 -9.26 34.67
CA ILE A 670 -7.49 -9.10 36.11
C ILE A 670 -7.89 -10.37 36.87
N PHE A 671 -9.05 -10.97 36.55
CA PHE A 671 -9.48 -12.22 37.18
C PHE A 671 -8.54 -13.39 36.86
N THR A 672 -8.03 -13.47 35.63
CA THR A 672 -7.05 -14.48 35.23
C THR A 672 -5.76 -14.31 36.03
N LEU A 673 -5.23 -13.09 36.12
CA LEU A 673 -4.02 -12.77 36.89
C LEU A 673 -4.19 -12.99 38.40
N ASN A 674 -5.38 -12.77 38.96
CA ASN A 674 -5.62 -13.07 40.37
C ASN A 674 -5.75 -14.58 40.64
N LYS A 675 -6.35 -15.32 39.72
CA LYS A 675 -6.50 -16.77 39.86
C LYS A 675 -5.14 -17.47 39.87
N HIS A 676 -4.21 -16.97 39.06
CA HIS A 676 -2.83 -17.40 39.05
C HIS A 676 -2.01 -16.51 39.99
N SER A 677 -1.99 -16.89 41.28
CA SER A 677 -1.46 -16.17 42.46
C SER A 677 -0.10 -15.44 42.36
N ILE A 678 0.59 -15.53 41.23
CA ILE A 678 1.91 -14.93 40.98
C ILE A 678 1.84 -13.39 40.88
N TYR A 679 0.73 -12.80 40.42
CA TYR A 679 0.70 -11.36 40.08
C TYR A 679 -0.14 -10.48 41.01
N ILE A 680 -1.28 -10.95 41.52
CA ILE A 680 -2.19 -10.15 42.34
C ILE A 680 -2.47 -10.85 43.66
N THR A 681 -1.89 -10.35 44.76
CA THR A 681 -1.99 -10.87 46.13
C THR A 681 -3.26 -10.45 46.88
N ALA A 682 -4.16 -9.70 46.23
CA ALA A 682 -5.40 -9.26 46.85
C ALA A 682 -6.43 -10.40 46.94
N SER A 683 -7.31 -10.32 47.94
CA SER A 683 -8.45 -11.25 48.05
C SER A 683 -9.29 -11.20 46.79
N TYR A 684 -9.68 -12.38 46.29
CA TYR A 684 -10.56 -12.51 45.14
C TYR A 684 -11.84 -11.69 45.30
N ASP A 685 -12.41 -11.67 46.51
CA ASP A 685 -13.64 -10.94 46.81
C ASP A 685 -13.46 -9.43 46.68
N LEU A 686 -12.29 -8.91 47.07
CA LEU A 686 -11.97 -7.48 46.94
C LEU A 686 -11.82 -7.06 45.48
N ILE A 687 -11.20 -7.90 44.65
CA ILE A 687 -11.05 -7.65 43.21
C ILE A 687 -12.41 -7.72 42.52
N TYR A 688 -13.22 -8.71 42.89
CA TYR A 688 -14.59 -8.83 42.41
C TYR A 688 -15.40 -7.57 42.74
N LEU A 689 -15.35 -7.10 43.99
CA LEU A 689 -16.00 -5.87 44.43
C LEU A 689 -15.49 -4.66 43.64
N ALA A 690 -14.19 -4.54 43.41
CA ALA A 690 -13.59 -3.44 42.65
C ALA A 690 -14.06 -3.43 41.19
N ILE A 691 -14.16 -4.60 40.55
CA ILE A 691 -14.65 -4.72 39.16
C ILE A 691 -16.14 -4.40 39.08
N VAL A 692 -16.95 -4.86 40.05
CA VAL A 692 -18.37 -4.49 40.15
C VAL A 692 -18.51 -2.97 40.28
N ALA A 693 -17.77 -2.36 41.21
CA ALA A 693 -17.76 -0.91 41.42
C ALA A 693 -17.35 -0.16 40.15
N PHE A 694 -16.34 -0.65 39.42
CA PHE A 694 -15.88 -0.07 38.16
C PHE A 694 -16.95 -0.14 37.05
N PHE A 695 -17.58 -1.31 36.85
CA PHE A 695 -18.65 -1.46 35.85
C PHE A 695 -19.87 -0.58 36.17
N VAL A 696 -20.28 -0.55 37.44
CA VAL A 696 -21.38 0.31 37.91
C VAL A 696 -21.00 1.78 37.72
N TYR A 697 -19.82 2.20 38.19
CA TYR A 697 -19.33 3.57 38.06
C TYR A 697 -19.37 4.02 36.60
N PHE A 698 -18.76 3.25 35.69
CA PHE A 698 -18.76 3.62 34.28
C PHE A 698 -20.17 3.69 33.70
N LYS A 699 -21.04 2.74 34.04
CA LYS A 699 -22.41 2.74 33.54
C LYS A 699 -23.20 3.96 34.02
N LEU A 700 -23.00 4.38 35.26
CA LEU A 700 -23.58 5.61 35.80
C LEU A 700 -22.96 6.85 35.14
N SER A 701 -21.64 6.91 34.96
CA SER A 701 -20.98 7.99 34.21
C SER A 701 -21.50 8.08 32.78
N SER A 702 -21.76 6.95 32.11
CA SER A 702 -22.36 6.94 30.77
C SER A 702 -23.81 7.46 30.76
N ILE A 703 -24.58 7.22 31.82
CA ILE A 703 -25.96 7.72 31.94
C ILE A 703 -25.99 9.22 32.29
N PHE A 704 -25.14 9.68 33.21
CA PHE A 704 -25.17 11.05 33.74
C PHE A 704 -24.29 12.04 32.96
N LEU A 705 -23.11 11.61 32.52
CA LEU A 705 -22.09 12.48 31.91
C LEU A 705 -21.95 12.23 30.40
N SER A 706 -22.71 11.30 29.83
CA SER A 706 -22.62 10.89 28.41
C SER A 706 -21.20 10.52 27.97
N VAL A 707 -20.37 10.02 28.89
CA VAL A 707 -19.03 9.51 28.57
C VAL A 707 -19.18 8.11 27.98
N HIS A 708 -18.87 7.96 26.69
CA HIS A 708 -19.06 6.70 25.96
C HIS A 708 -17.81 5.82 25.88
N ASP A 709 -16.61 6.41 25.89
CA ASP A 709 -15.36 5.66 25.83
C ASP A 709 -14.25 6.32 26.66
N ALA A 710 -13.97 5.77 27.84
CA ALA A 710 -12.90 6.26 28.72
C ALA A 710 -11.50 5.75 28.31
N PHE A 711 -11.40 4.77 27.41
CA PHE A 711 -10.12 4.24 26.93
C PHE A 711 -9.60 4.99 25.70
N ALA A 712 -10.46 5.71 24.97
CA ALA A 712 -10.11 6.40 23.73
C ALA A 712 -8.83 7.29 23.81
N PRO A 713 -8.57 8.08 24.87
CA PRO A 713 -7.34 8.87 24.95
C PRO A 713 -6.07 7.99 25.02
N PHE A 714 -6.14 6.88 25.75
CA PHE A 714 -5.02 5.95 25.88
C PHE A 714 -4.79 5.16 24.59
N GLU A 715 -5.86 4.76 23.92
CA GLU A 715 -5.79 4.07 22.62
C GLU A 715 -5.24 4.96 21.53
N ASN A 716 -5.68 6.23 21.46
CA ASN A 716 -5.18 7.17 20.48
C ASN A 716 -3.68 7.43 20.68
N LEU A 717 -3.22 7.54 21.93
CA LEU A 717 -1.80 7.65 22.24
C LEU A 717 -1.04 6.38 21.85
N PHE A 718 -1.57 5.21 22.20
CA PHE A 718 -0.95 3.94 21.86
C PHE A 718 -0.86 3.73 20.34
N CYS A 719 -1.92 4.01 19.60
CA CYS A 719 -1.96 3.90 18.15
C CYS A 719 -1.03 4.92 17.47
N ALA A 720 -0.94 6.15 18.02
CA ALA A 720 0.01 7.15 17.55
C ALA A 720 1.45 6.64 17.66
N VAL A 721 1.83 6.09 18.81
CA VAL A 721 3.21 5.68 19.11
C VAL A 721 3.57 4.34 18.45
N PHE A 722 2.70 3.34 18.54
CA PHE A 722 3.04 1.94 18.22
C PHE A 722 2.38 1.39 16.95
N MET A 723 1.26 1.94 16.50
CA MET A 723 0.49 1.39 15.37
C MET A 723 0.51 2.30 14.12
N GLY A 724 1.58 3.08 13.95
CA GLY A 724 1.79 3.89 12.74
C GLY A 724 1.03 5.21 12.68
N GLY A 725 0.30 5.61 13.73
CA GLY A 725 -0.46 6.86 13.71
C GLY A 725 0.39 8.12 13.49
N ILE A 726 1.64 8.14 13.98
CA ILE A 726 2.62 9.21 13.68
C ILE A 726 3.01 9.20 12.20
N TRP A 727 3.18 8.03 11.59
CA TRP A 727 3.55 7.90 10.18
C TRP A 727 2.42 8.34 9.25
N ASP A 728 1.18 7.99 9.58
CA ASP A 728 -0.01 8.44 8.87
C ASP A 728 -0.19 9.96 8.98
N ALA A 729 0.06 10.54 10.16
CA ALA A 729 0.04 11.98 10.36
C ALA A 729 1.13 12.68 9.54
N LEU A 730 2.35 12.13 9.50
CA LEU A 730 3.46 12.65 8.69
C LEU A 730 3.16 12.57 7.19
N THR A 731 2.62 11.44 6.73
CA THR A 731 2.25 11.23 5.32
C THR A 731 1.17 12.20 4.88
N ARG A 732 0.13 12.41 5.71
CA ARG A 732 -0.90 13.43 5.45
C ARG A 732 -0.34 14.85 5.45
N ALA A 733 0.59 15.17 6.35
CA ALA A 733 1.25 16.48 6.38
C ALA A 733 2.11 16.73 5.13
N LEU A 734 2.84 15.72 4.66
CA LEU A 734 3.62 15.78 3.42
C LEU A 734 2.71 15.96 2.20
N ALA A 735 1.60 15.22 2.11
CA ALA A 735 0.62 15.37 1.03
C ALA A 735 0.03 16.79 1.00
N ALA A 736 -0.41 17.32 2.15
CA ALA A 736 -0.92 18.69 2.25
C ALA A 736 0.14 19.75 1.89
N SER A 737 1.43 19.49 2.18
CA SER A 737 2.52 20.40 1.77
C SER A 737 2.74 20.43 0.25
N ARG A 738 2.57 19.29 -0.42
CA ARG A 738 2.66 19.18 -1.89
C ARG A 738 1.49 19.92 -2.55
N GLU A 739 0.28 19.77 -2.04
CA GLU A 739 -0.90 20.49 -2.55
C GLU A 739 -0.76 22.01 -2.40
N ARG A 740 -0.25 22.51 -1.26
CA ARG A 740 0.04 23.94 -1.07
C ARG A 740 1.09 24.48 -2.05
N LYS A 741 2.15 23.72 -2.32
CA LYS A 741 3.17 24.11 -3.32
C LYS A 741 2.56 24.17 -4.73
N ALA A 742 1.71 23.22 -5.09
CA ALA A 742 1.01 23.23 -6.38
C ALA A 742 0.04 24.41 -6.52
N ALA A 743 -0.60 24.84 -5.42
CA ALA A 743 -1.47 26.01 -5.42
C ALA A 743 -0.69 27.33 -5.59
N ASN A 744 0.43 27.51 -4.89
CA ASN A 744 1.23 28.74 -5.02
C ASN A 744 1.90 28.87 -6.40
N GLY A 745 2.32 27.75 -7.02
CA GLY A 745 2.88 27.78 -8.37
C GLY A 745 1.89 28.21 -9.47
N LYS A 746 0.58 28.22 -9.19
CA LYS A 746 -0.42 28.76 -10.12
C LYS A 746 -0.64 30.28 -9.99
N VAL A 747 -0.24 30.90 -8.88
CA VAL A 747 -0.48 32.34 -8.67
C VAL A 747 0.60 33.19 -9.38
N GLU A 748 1.83 32.70 -9.49
CA GLU A 748 2.91 33.45 -10.19
C GLU A 748 2.75 33.50 -11.72
N ASN A 749 1.89 32.68 -12.32
CA ASN A 749 1.62 32.72 -13.77
C ASN A 749 0.44 33.61 -14.18
N ASN A 750 -0.25 34.25 -13.23
CA ASN A 750 -1.27 35.24 -13.57
C ASN A 750 -0.63 36.62 -13.66
N SER A 751 -0.08 36.87 -14.85
CA SER A 751 0.09 38.16 -15.51
C SER A 751 -0.50 39.37 -14.77
N ILE A 752 0.39 40.29 -14.43
CA ILE A 752 0.11 41.68 -14.05
C ILE A 752 -0.89 42.27 -15.06
N PRO A 753 -2.02 42.87 -14.61
CA PRO A 753 -2.98 43.50 -15.50
C PRO A 753 -2.29 44.61 -16.31
N GLN A 754 -2.35 44.51 -17.63
CA GLN A 754 -1.90 45.58 -18.52
C GLN A 754 -2.70 46.85 -18.22
N GLU A 755 -2.02 47.84 -17.65
CA GLU A 755 -2.52 49.20 -17.50
C GLU A 755 -2.76 49.77 -18.90
N ASN A 756 -4.03 50.01 -19.23
CA ASN A 756 -4.46 50.71 -20.44
C ASN A 756 -3.83 52.12 -20.44
N LYS A 757 -2.73 52.29 -21.17
CA LYS A 757 -2.24 53.60 -21.60
C LYS A 757 -3.30 54.22 -22.50
N LYS A 758 -4.01 55.21 -21.97
CA LYS A 758 -4.81 56.14 -22.76
C LYS A 758 -3.89 56.89 -23.72
N GLU A 759 -4.25 56.85 -24.99
CA GLU A 759 -3.72 57.72 -26.03
C GLU A 759 -3.94 59.19 -25.64
N GLN A 760 -2.82 59.90 -25.50
CA GLN A 760 -2.65 61.31 -25.84
C GLN A 760 -1.30 61.43 -26.55
#